data_AF-A0A093KRI5-F1
#
_entry.id   AF-A0A093KRI5-F1
#
_cell.length_a   1.000
_cell.length_b   1.000
_cell.length_c   1.000
_cell.angle_alpha   90.00
_cell.angle_beta   90.00
_cell.angle_gamma   90.00
#
_symmetry.space_group_name_H-M   'P 1'
#
loop_
_entity.id
_entity.type
_entity.pdbx_description
1 polymer ?
#
loop_
_entity_poly.entity_id
_entity_poly.type
_entity_poly.pdbx_seq_one_letter_code
_entity_poly.pdbx_strand_id
1 'polypeptide(L)'
;ADSRRAAGFQLPVSSFTERPKLPDNYTQDTWQKLHEAVGAIQSSISIKYNLEELYQAVENLCSYKVSATLYKQLRQVCEDHVKAQILQFREYPFLVRRNDSLDSLLFLKKINKCWQDHCRQMIMIRSIFLFLDRTYVLQNSMLPSIWDMGLELFRNHVISDRQVQNKTIDGILLLIERERSGEAVDRSLLRSLLSMLSDLQVYKESFEQRFLEETNCLYAAEGQRLMQEREVPEYLHHVNKRLEEEGDRVITYLDHSTQKPLIACVEKQLLGEHLSAILQKGLDNLLDENRISDLTQTYQLFSRVKGGQQSLLQHWSEYIKNFGTTIVVNPEKDKDMVQELLDFKDKVDHIIEVCFQKNEKFINLMKESFETFINKRPNKPAELIAKYVDSKLRAGNKEATDEELERILDKIMIIFRFIHGKDVFEAFYKKDLAKRLLVGKSASVDAEKSMLSKLKHECGAAFTSKLEGMFKDMELSKDVMVQFKQYMQNQSDPGNIDLTVNILTMGYWPTYTPMEVHLNSEMIKLQEVFKTFYLGKHSGRKLQWQTTLGHAVLKAEFKEGKKEFQVSLFQTLVLLMFNEGDEFSFEEIKMVTGVEDSELRRTLQSLACGKARVLIKNPKGKDVEDGDKFIFNGDFKHKLFRIKINQIQMKETVSLEGFFHEKCDHQIDAAIVRIMKMRKTLGHNLLVSELYNQLKFPVKPGDLKKRIESLIDRDYMERDKDNPNQYHYVA
;
A
#
# COMPACT_ATOMS: atom_id res chain seq x y z
N ALA A 1 -7.17 -8.20 86.94
CA ALA A 1 -5.80 -7.95 86.46
C ALA A 1 -5.58 -6.45 86.40
N ASP A 2 -4.79 -5.95 87.34
CA ASP A 2 -4.37 -4.56 87.48
C ASP A 2 -3.70 -4.01 86.22
N SER A 3 -4.04 -2.79 85.81
CA SER A 3 -3.10 -1.93 85.09
C SER A 3 -3.19 -0.50 85.62
N ARG A 4 -2.21 -0.16 86.46
CA ARG A 4 -1.96 1.18 87.00
C ARG A 4 -1.66 2.14 85.84
N ARG A 5 -2.46 3.21 85.68
CA ARG A 5 -2.01 4.42 84.96
C ARG A 5 -1.26 5.29 85.95
N ALA A 6 0.03 5.48 85.69
CA ALA A 6 0.90 6.38 86.42
C ALA A 6 0.36 7.82 86.35
N ALA A 7 0.07 8.41 87.51
CA ALA A 7 -0.14 9.84 87.65
C ALA A 7 1.21 10.54 87.41
N GLY A 8 1.27 11.46 86.45
CA GLY A 8 2.46 12.27 86.19
C GLY A 8 2.83 13.09 87.41
N PHE A 9 4.07 12.94 87.87
CA PHE A 9 4.66 13.79 88.91
C PHE A 9 4.83 15.22 88.35
N GLN A 10 4.11 16.20 88.91
CA GLN A 10 4.43 17.62 88.75
C GLN A 10 5.50 18.00 89.77
N LEU A 11 6.68 18.39 89.31
CA LEU A 11 7.75 18.93 90.15
C LEU A 11 7.44 20.40 90.48
N PRO A 12 7.23 20.78 91.76
CA PRO A 12 7.10 22.17 92.14
C PRO A 12 8.50 22.81 92.17
N VAL A 13 8.76 23.77 91.28
CA VAL A 13 9.97 24.60 91.32
C VAL A 13 9.80 25.63 92.45
N SER A 14 10.43 25.38 93.59
CA SER A 14 10.36 26.24 94.77
C SER A 14 11.38 27.39 94.70
N SER A 15 11.03 28.46 93.98
CA SER A 15 11.46 29.88 94.15
C SER A 15 11.40 30.65 92.82
N PHE A 16 10.23 31.21 92.49
CA PHE A 16 10.12 32.32 91.53
C PHE A 16 9.41 33.48 92.25
N THR A 17 10.19 34.45 92.73
CA THR A 17 9.68 35.80 93.06
C THR A 17 9.31 36.49 91.75
N GLU A 18 8.00 36.56 91.48
CA GLU A 18 7.34 37.15 90.30
C GLU A 18 7.80 36.63 88.92
N ARG A 19 6.83 36.19 88.10
CA ARG A 19 7.11 35.95 86.67
C ARG A 19 7.53 37.29 86.05
N PRO A 20 8.64 37.37 85.29
CA PRO A 20 8.96 38.59 84.55
C PRO A 20 7.77 38.94 83.66
N LYS A 21 7.09 40.05 83.98
CA LYS A 21 6.06 40.63 83.12
C LYS A 21 6.79 41.38 82.02
N LEU A 22 6.45 41.06 80.76
CA LEU A 22 6.89 41.87 79.64
C LEU A 22 6.45 43.33 79.86
N PRO A 23 7.23 44.32 79.42
CA PRO A 23 6.77 45.70 79.35
C PRO A 23 5.44 45.79 78.59
N ASP A 24 4.49 46.61 79.06
CA ASP A 24 3.17 46.75 78.42
C ASP A 24 3.26 47.16 76.93
N ASN A 25 4.37 47.80 76.54
CA ASN A 25 4.64 48.25 75.16
C ASN A 25 5.41 47.23 74.30
N TYR A 26 5.82 46.07 74.85
CA TYR A 26 6.70 45.12 74.16
C TYR A 26 6.11 44.60 72.84
N THR A 27 4.81 44.32 72.80
CA THR A 27 4.12 43.86 71.59
C THR A 27 4.08 44.93 70.51
N GLN A 28 3.83 46.19 70.89
CA GLN A 28 3.73 47.32 69.98
C GLN A 28 5.10 47.73 69.43
N ASP A 29 6.13 47.78 70.28
CA ASP A 29 7.51 48.08 69.87
C ASP A 29 8.09 46.99 68.97
N THR A 30 7.80 45.72 69.26
CA THR A 30 8.26 44.59 68.43
C THR A 30 7.53 44.56 67.09
N TRP A 31 6.23 44.84 67.06
CA TRP A 31 5.50 45.01 65.81
C TRP A 31 6.04 46.19 64.97
N GLN A 32 6.35 47.33 65.60
CA GLN A 32 6.92 48.48 64.90
C GLN A 32 8.25 48.13 64.20
N LYS A 33 9.13 47.37 64.87
CA LYS A 33 10.38 46.87 64.26
C LYS A 33 10.12 45.97 63.06
N LEU A 34 9.16 45.04 63.16
CA LEU A 34 8.76 44.15 62.08
C LEU A 34 8.12 44.92 60.91
N HIS A 35 7.27 45.90 61.20
CA HIS A 35 6.65 46.78 60.21
C HIS A 35 7.71 47.59 59.45
N GLU A 36 8.69 48.18 60.14
CA GLU A 36 9.80 48.89 59.51
C GLU A 36 10.65 47.95 58.62
N ALA A 37 10.89 46.72 59.06
CA ALA A 37 11.60 45.73 58.27
C ALA A 37 10.82 45.34 57.00
N VAL A 38 9.52 45.06 57.10
CA VAL A 38 8.67 44.75 55.94
C VAL A 38 8.61 45.93 54.97
N GLY A 39 8.44 47.16 55.47
CA GLY A 39 8.44 48.37 54.65
C GLY A 39 9.77 48.62 53.94
N ALA A 40 10.90 48.33 54.60
CA ALA A 40 12.22 48.39 53.99
C ALA A 40 12.39 47.36 52.86
N ILE A 41 11.97 46.11 53.08
CA ILE A 41 12.00 45.04 52.06
C ILE A 41 11.18 45.44 50.83
N GLN A 42 9.94 45.87 51.05
CA GLN A 42 8.99 46.27 50.00
C GLN A 42 9.46 47.50 49.21
N SER A 43 10.19 48.41 49.86
CA SER A 43 10.79 49.58 49.20
C SER A 43 12.18 49.29 48.61
N SER A 44 12.67 48.05 48.68
CA SER A 44 14.02 47.66 48.28
C SER A 44 15.14 48.46 48.97
N ILE A 45 14.93 48.80 50.24
CA ILE A 45 15.88 49.50 51.12
C ILE A 45 16.51 48.50 52.09
N SER A 46 17.75 48.77 52.54
CA SER A 46 18.43 47.94 53.55
C SER A 46 17.68 47.92 54.89
N ILE A 47 17.48 46.72 55.44
CA ILE A 47 16.87 46.52 56.76
C ILE A 47 17.85 47.01 57.84
N LYS A 48 17.36 47.77 58.83
CA LYS A 48 18.18 48.29 59.94
C LYS A 48 18.55 47.22 60.99
N TYR A 49 17.75 46.16 61.07
CA TYR A 49 17.82 45.10 62.07
C TYR A 49 18.37 43.80 61.47
N ASN A 50 18.99 42.96 62.30
CA ASN A 50 19.50 41.66 61.86
C ASN A 50 18.35 40.66 61.61
N LEU A 51 18.48 39.78 60.60
CA LEU A 51 17.43 38.82 60.23
C LEU A 51 17.11 37.82 61.36
N GLU A 52 18.14 37.37 62.08
CA GLU A 52 17.97 36.47 63.24
C GLU A 52 17.17 37.14 64.37
N GLU A 53 17.46 38.42 64.63
CA GLU A 53 16.74 39.20 65.64
C GLU A 53 15.27 39.39 65.27
N LEU A 54 14.98 39.62 63.98
CA LEU A 54 13.61 39.74 63.49
C LEU A 54 12.87 38.40 63.53
N TYR A 55 13.54 37.30 63.19
CA TYR A 55 12.96 35.95 63.31
C TYR A 55 12.62 35.62 64.76
N GLN A 56 13.55 35.86 65.69
CA GLN A 56 13.34 35.58 67.11
C GLN A 56 12.28 36.51 67.72
N ALA A 57 12.16 37.74 67.23
CA ALA A 57 11.05 38.64 67.55
C ALA A 57 9.69 38.05 67.14
N VAL A 58 9.58 37.46 65.95
CA VAL A 58 8.36 36.76 65.51
C VAL A 58 8.08 35.53 66.37
N GLU A 59 9.09 34.71 66.67
CA GLU A 59 8.97 33.53 67.53
C GLU A 59 8.45 33.88 68.93
N ASN A 60 9.02 34.91 69.54
CA ASN A 60 8.59 35.41 70.85
C ASN A 60 7.14 35.90 70.80
N LEU A 61 6.78 36.74 69.82
CA LEU A 61 5.40 37.23 69.67
C LEU A 61 4.38 36.09 69.45
N CYS A 62 4.75 35.05 68.70
CA CYS A 62 3.91 33.88 68.49
C CYS A 62 3.72 33.06 69.78
N SER A 63 4.78 32.92 70.58
CA SER A 63 4.75 32.20 71.87
C SER A 63 3.82 32.86 72.89
N TYR A 64 3.61 34.19 72.79
CA TYR A 64 2.65 34.94 73.61
C TYR A 64 1.21 34.95 73.08
N LYS A 65 0.83 34.02 72.19
CA LYS A 65 -0.52 33.86 71.61
C LYS A 65 -1.01 35.08 70.79
N VAL A 66 -0.11 35.91 70.26
CA VAL A 66 -0.46 37.09 69.43
C VAL A 66 -0.48 36.75 67.91
N SER A 67 -0.28 35.49 67.53
CA SER A 67 -0.10 35.05 66.14
C SER A 67 -1.24 35.45 65.18
N ALA A 68 -2.49 35.42 65.66
CA ALA A 68 -3.67 35.77 64.84
C ALA A 68 -3.68 37.25 64.44
N THR A 69 -3.36 38.14 65.38
CA THR A 69 -3.25 39.58 65.13
C THR A 69 -2.04 39.86 64.23
N LEU A 70 -0.91 39.19 64.48
CA LEU A 70 0.32 39.37 63.72
C LEU A 70 0.13 39.03 62.23
N TYR A 71 -0.54 37.92 61.93
CA TYR A 71 -0.85 37.54 60.55
C TYR A 71 -1.76 38.59 59.86
N LYS A 72 -2.80 39.06 60.54
CA LYS A 72 -3.70 40.10 60.00
C LYS A 72 -2.95 41.40 59.72
N GLN A 73 -2.07 41.82 60.62
CA GLN A 73 -1.28 43.03 60.45
C GLN A 73 -0.28 42.89 59.30
N LEU A 74 0.41 41.74 59.18
CA LEU A 74 1.30 41.47 58.05
C LEU A 74 0.54 41.49 56.72
N ARG A 75 -0.63 40.84 56.66
CA ARG A 75 -1.48 40.84 55.46
C ARG A 75 -1.86 42.27 55.06
N GLN A 76 -2.27 43.09 56.02
CA GLN A 76 -2.66 44.49 55.76
C GLN A 76 -1.50 45.31 55.19
N VAL A 77 -0.30 45.21 55.76
CA VAL A 77 0.89 45.93 55.27
C VAL A 77 1.25 45.50 53.85
N CYS A 78 1.22 44.20 53.56
CA CYS A 78 1.43 43.69 52.21
C CYS A 78 0.33 44.15 51.24
N GLU A 79 -0.93 44.15 51.67
CA GLU A 79 -2.06 44.57 50.85
C GLU A 79 -1.98 46.05 50.47
N ASP A 80 -1.64 46.92 51.42
CA ASP A 80 -1.51 48.36 51.20
C ASP A 80 -0.35 48.67 50.24
N HIS A 81 0.77 47.95 50.35
CA HIS A 81 1.88 48.06 49.42
C HIS A 81 1.49 47.65 48.00
N VAL A 82 0.86 46.48 47.83
CA VAL A 82 0.45 45.98 46.50
C VAL A 82 -0.59 46.92 45.86
N LYS A 83 -1.52 47.48 46.64
CA LYS A 83 -2.45 48.51 46.16
C LYS A 83 -1.73 49.77 45.67
N ALA A 84 -0.68 50.22 46.35
CA ALA A 84 0.12 51.35 45.88
C ALA A 84 0.84 51.04 44.55
N GLN A 85 1.28 49.78 44.35
CA GLN A 85 1.94 49.34 43.12
C GLN A 85 1.02 49.36 41.89
N ILE A 86 -0.30 49.45 42.02
CA ILE A 86 -1.19 49.53 40.83
C ILE A 86 -1.11 50.89 40.14
N LEU A 87 -0.81 51.96 40.88
CA LEU A 87 -0.89 53.34 40.37
C LEU A 87 0.08 53.56 39.21
N GLN A 88 1.29 53.00 39.30
CA GLN A 88 2.29 53.04 38.22
C GLN A 88 1.84 52.36 36.92
N PHE A 89 0.83 51.49 36.96
CA PHE A 89 0.24 50.87 35.77
C PHE A 89 -0.96 51.66 35.27
N ARG A 90 -1.78 52.24 36.17
CA ARG A 90 -2.94 53.09 35.83
C ARG A 90 -2.55 54.43 35.20
N GLU A 91 -1.43 55.01 35.62
CA GLU A 91 -0.89 56.24 35.06
C GLU A 91 -0.16 56.03 33.72
N TYR A 92 0.00 54.78 33.29
CA TYR A 92 0.60 54.47 32.00
C TYR A 92 -0.36 54.89 30.88
N PRO A 93 0.09 55.54 29.78
CA PRO A 93 -0.81 55.96 28.72
C PRO A 93 -1.57 54.78 28.10
N PHE A 94 -2.87 54.64 28.40
CA PHE A 94 -3.75 53.63 27.82
C PHE A 94 -4.37 54.06 26.48
N LEU A 95 -4.09 55.28 26.02
CA LEU A 95 -4.67 55.89 24.82
C LEU A 95 -3.95 55.56 23.51
N VAL A 96 -2.90 54.73 23.53
CA VAL A 96 -2.15 54.38 22.31
C VAL A 96 -2.79 53.16 21.64
N ARG A 97 -2.97 53.26 20.32
CA ARG A 97 -3.58 52.25 19.44
C ARG A 97 -2.93 50.87 19.65
N ARG A 98 -3.73 49.81 19.42
CA ARG A 98 -3.38 48.37 19.49
C ARG A 98 -2.09 47.94 18.75
N ASN A 99 -1.46 48.82 17.98
CA ASN A 99 -0.33 48.53 17.09
C ASN A 99 1.03 49.12 17.52
N ASP A 100 1.13 49.86 18.63
CA ASP A 100 2.44 50.39 19.05
C ASP A 100 3.25 49.33 19.82
N SER A 101 4.10 48.62 19.09
CA SER A 101 4.80 47.44 19.58
C SER A 101 5.86 47.74 20.65
N LEU A 102 6.41 48.96 20.66
CA LEU A 102 7.43 49.37 21.63
C LEU A 102 6.79 49.58 23.01
N ASP A 103 5.63 50.22 23.05
CA ASP A 103 4.87 50.49 24.27
C ASP A 103 4.37 49.21 24.95
N SER A 104 3.89 48.24 24.16
CA SER A 104 3.49 46.93 24.68
C SER A 104 4.68 46.20 25.32
N LEU A 105 5.85 46.19 24.67
CA LEU A 105 7.05 45.53 25.22
C LEU A 105 7.54 46.20 26.51
N LEU A 106 7.55 47.53 26.56
CA LEU A 106 7.93 48.29 27.75
C LEU A 106 6.97 48.03 28.92
N PHE A 107 5.67 47.97 28.64
CA PHE A 107 4.65 47.62 29.62
C PHE A 107 4.86 46.21 30.18
N LEU A 108 5.08 45.20 29.31
CA LEU A 108 5.35 43.82 29.73
C LEU A 108 6.61 43.70 30.59
N LYS A 109 7.69 44.40 30.23
CA LYS A 109 8.91 44.45 31.06
C LYS A 109 8.65 45.07 32.43
N LYS A 110 7.79 46.10 32.50
CA LYS A 110 7.41 46.75 33.76
C LYS A 110 6.60 45.81 34.66
N ILE A 111 5.61 45.11 34.10
CA ILE A 111 4.83 44.07 34.81
C ILE A 111 5.76 42.97 35.33
N ASN A 112 6.63 42.46 34.46
CA ASN A 112 7.55 41.38 34.82
C ASN A 112 8.51 41.79 35.93
N LYS A 113 9.06 43.00 35.88
CA LYS A 113 9.91 43.53 36.95
C LYS A 113 9.14 43.63 38.28
N CYS A 114 7.93 44.19 38.26
CA CYS A 114 7.09 44.30 39.44
C CYS A 114 6.78 42.92 40.06
N TRP A 115 6.49 41.92 39.22
CA TRP A 115 6.31 40.53 39.65
C TRP A 115 7.57 39.93 40.27
N GLN A 116 8.71 40.03 39.60
CA GLN A 116 9.98 39.49 40.09
C GLN A 116 10.41 40.13 41.42
N ASP A 117 10.22 41.44 41.54
CA ASP A 117 10.52 42.18 42.76
C ASP A 117 9.55 41.74 43.89
N HIS A 118 8.24 41.64 43.62
CA HIS A 118 7.25 41.11 44.58
C HIS A 118 7.59 39.70 45.07
N CYS A 119 7.93 38.78 44.18
CA CYS A 119 8.32 37.42 44.56
C CYS A 119 9.55 37.40 45.49
N ARG A 120 10.60 38.16 45.15
CA ARG A 120 11.81 38.25 45.97
C ARG A 120 11.52 38.82 47.36
N GLN A 121 10.71 39.87 47.40
CA GLN A 121 10.28 40.52 48.65
C GLN A 121 9.46 39.55 49.51
N MET A 122 8.51 38.83 48.93
CA MET A 122 7.69 37.85 49.66
C MET A 122 8.49 36.64 50.17
N ILE A 123 9.51 36.17 49.43
CA ILE A 123 10.43 35.13 49.93
C ILE A 123 11.17 35.63 51.18
N MET A 124 11.64 36.87 51.16
CA MET A 124 12.35 37.47 52.29
C MET A 124 11.42 37.68 53.50
N ILE A 125 10.21 38.17 53.27
CA ILE A 125 9.18 38.30 54.33
C ILE A 125 8.87 36.91 54.90
N ARG A 126 8.66 35.89 54.07
CA ARG A 126 8.44 34.51 54.54
C ARG A 126 9.61 33.99 55.38
N SER A 127 10.84 34.36 55.06
CA SER A 127 12.02 33.94 55.83
C SER A 127 12.05 34.54 57.24
N ILE A 128 11.67 35.80 57.39
CA ILE A 128 11.56 36.48 58.69
C ILE A 128 10.39 35.91 59.50
N PHE A 129 9.25 35.69 58.84
CA PHE A 129 8.02 35.20 59.48
C PHE A 129 7.88 33.67 59.42
N LEU A 130 8.98 32.93 59.24
CA LEU A 130 8.96 31.49 59.03
C LEU A 130 8.32 30.75 60.22
N PHE A 131 8.56 31.22 61.45
CA PHE A 131 7.94 30.64 62.64
C PHE A 131 6.42 30.81 62.62
N LEU A 132 5.91 31.98 62.24
CA LEU A 132 4.47 32.24 62.11
C LEU A 132 3.83 31.34 61.05
N ASP A 133 4.47 31.20 59.89
CA ASP A 133 4.00 30.39 58.75
C ASP A 133 3.93 28.90 59.13
N ARG A 134 4.96 28.37 59.81
CA ARG A 134 5.04 26.93 60.16
C ARG A 134 4.32 26.52 61.44
N THR A 135 3.98 27.45 62.33
CA THR A 135 3.30 27.13 63.59
C THR A 135 1.81 27.48 63.53
N TYR A 136 1.48 28.75 63.30
CA TYR A 136 0.09 29.22 63.33
C TYR A 136 -0.60 28.97 61.99
N VAL A 137 -0.02 29.41 60.87
CA VAL A 137 -0.69 29.32 59.56
C VAL A 137 -0.85 27.86 59.14
N LEU A 138 0.21 27.04 59.27
CA LEU A 138 0.16 25.60 58.95
C LEU A 138 -0.92 24.82 59.75
N GLN A 139 -1.25 25.24 60.97
CA GLN A 139 -2.29 24.60 61.80
C GLN A 139 -3.71 25.07 61.44
N ASN A 140 -3.85 26.15 60.66
CA ASN A 140 -5.13 26.75 60.29
C ASN A 140 -5.36 26.63 58.78
N SER A 141 -6.05 25.57 58.35
CA SER A 141 -6.33 25.30 56.93
C SER A 141 -7.11 26.39 56.19
N MET A 142 -7.78 27.29 56.91
CA MET A 142 -8.52 28.43 56.34
C MET A 142 -7.63 29.63 56.00
N LEU A 143 -6.36 29.65 56.46
CA LEU A 143 -5.43 30.75 56.20
C LEU A 143 -4.42 30.34 55.13
N PRO A 144 -4.24 31.15 54.07
CA PRO A 144 -3.20 30.89 53.09
C PRO A 144 -1.80 31.06 53.71
N SER A 145 -0.82 30.30 53.23
CA SER A 145 0.59 30.52 53.60
C SER A 145 1.00 31.96 53.28
N ILE A 146 2.07 32.46 53.90
CA ILE A 146 2.54 33.82 53.61
C ILE A 146 2.84 34.00 52.11
N TRP A 147 3.32 32.94 51.45
CA TRP A 147 3.53 32.94 50.00
C TRP A 147 2.21 33.04 49.24
N ASP A 148 1.24 32.16 49.52
CA ASP A 148 -0.06 32.13 48.84
C ASP A 148 -0.86 33.41 49.07
N MET A 149 -0.75 34.00 50.26
CA MET A 149 -1.29 35.32 50.57
C MET A 149 -0.67 36.39 49.66
N GLY A 150 0.64 36.37 49.45
CA GLY A 150 1.32 37.28 48.52
C GLY A 150 0.86 37.10 47.08
N LEU A 151 0.63 35.87 46.63
CA LEU A 151 0.08 35.55 45.31
C LEU A 151 -1.36 36.08 45.17
N GLU A 152 -2.20 35.83 46.18
CA GLU A 152 -3.60 36.29 46.23
C GLU A 152 -3.69 37.81 46.13
N LEU A 153 -2.85 38.54 46.88
CA LEU A 153 -2.82 40.00 46.86
C LEU A 153 -2.40 40.54 45.49
N PHE A 154 -1.36 39.97 44.88
CA PHE A 154 -0.91 40.39 43.54
C PHE A 154 -1.96 40.08 42.46
N ARG A 155 -2.59 38.91 42.53
CA ARG A 155 -3.72 38.55 41.66
C ARG A 155 -4.83 39.58 41.79
N ASN A 156 -5.35 39.78 42.99
CA ASN A 156 -6.57 40.58 43.21
C ASN A 156 -6.39 42.06 42.89
N HIS A 157 -5.21 42.63 43.16
CA HIS A 157 -4.98 44.07 43.04
C HIS A 157 -4.21 44.48 41.79
N VAL A 158 -3.38 43.60 41.20
CA VAL A 158 -2.57 43.96 40.00
C VAL A 158 -3.13 43.30 38.75
N ILE A 159 -3.20 41.97 38.71
CA ILE A 159 -3.55 41.23 37.49
C ILE A 159 -5.06 41.14 37.24
N SER A 160 -5.89 41.21 38.29
CA SER A 160 -7.35 41.26 38.16
C SER A 160 -7.87 42.65 37.77
N ASP A 161 -7.01 43.69 37.74
CA ASP A 161 -7.39 44.97 37.14
C ASP A 161 -7.52 44.80 35.62
N ARG A 162 -8.73 45.09 35.12
CA ARG A 162 -9.12 44.79 33.73
C ARG A 162 -8.20 45.44 32.69
N GLN A 163 -7.70 46.65 32.95
CA GLN A 163 -6.82 47.33 31.99
C GLN A 163 -5.43 46.70 31.96
N VAL A 164 -4.90 46.38 33.14
CA VAL A 164 -3.61 45.71 33.30
C VAL A 164 -3.65 44.31 32.70
N GLN A 165 -4.72 43.55 32.99
CA GLN A 165 -4.94 42.21 32.44
C GLN A 165 -4.97 42.24 30.92
N ASN A 166 -5.87 43.02 30.33
CA ASN A 166 -6.03 43.07 28.88
C ASN A 166 -4.74 43.49 28.17
N LYS A 167 -4.04 44.51 28.67
CA LYS A 167 -2.79 44.98 28.06
C LYS A 167 -1.66 43.96 28.20
N THR A 168 -1.62 43.22 29.31
CA THR A 168 -0.67 42.11 29.49
C THR A 168 -0.96 40.97 28.51
N ILE A 169 -2.21 40.53 28.43
CA ILE A 169 -2.62 39.42 27.54
C ILE A 169 -2.43 39.81 26.07
N ASP A 170 -2.92 40.98 25.64
CA ASP A 170 -2.76 41.47 24.27
C ASP A 170 -1.28 41.63 23.89
N GLY A 171 -0.45 42.11 24.82
CA GLY A 171 0.99 42.23 24.60
C GLY A 171 1.69 40.88 24.43
N ILE A 172 1.34 39.89 25.26
CA ILE A 172 1.89 38.52 25.14
C ILE A 172 1.49 37.91 23.80
N LEU A 173 0.21 38.02 23.42
CA LEU A 173 -0.31 37.49 22.16
C LEU A 173 0.37 38.15 20.95
N LEU A 174 0.57 39.47 20.98
CA LEU A 174 1.29 40.21 19.94
C LEU A 174 2.74 39.74 19.77
N LEU A 175 3.45 39.45 20.86
CA LEU A 175 4.81 38.90 20.78
C LEU A 175 4.81 37.50 20.15
N ILE A 176 3.85 36.65 20.49
CA ILE A 176 3.72 35.31 19.90
C ILE A 176 3.40 35.41 18.40
N GLU A 177 2.49 36.30 18.00
CA GLU A 177 2.15 36.53 16.59
C GLU A 177 3.38 36.96 15.78
N ARG A 178 4.19 37.89 16.31
CA ARG A 178 5.44 38.34 15.67
C ARG A 178 6.48 37.22 15.58
N GLU A 179 6.57 36.37 16.59
CA GLU A 179 7.43 35.19 16.52
C GLU A 179 6.97 34.22 15.42
N ARG A 180 5.65 34.05 15.24
CA ARG A 180 5.09 33.23 14.15
C ARG A 180 5.36 33.83 12.76
N SER A 181 5.53 35.14 12.64
CA SER A 181 5.98 35.80 11.40
C SER A 181 7.51 35.81 11.23
N GLY A 182 8.27 35.20 12.15
CA GLY A 182 9.72 35.04 12.04
C GLY A 182 10.54 36.12 12.73
N GLU A 183 9.92 37.00 13.53
CA GLU A 183 10.64 38.00 14.30
C GLU A 183 11.22 37.41 15.60
N ALA A 184 12.40 37.88 15.99
CA ALA A 184 13.00 37.48 17.27
C ALA A 184 12.30 38.20 18.44
N VAL A 185 11.84 37.42 19.42
CA VAL A 185 11.19 37.94 20.63
C VAL A 185 11.91 37.48 21.90
N ASP A 186 11.71 38.22 22.98
CA ASP A 186 12.28 37.88 24.29
C ASP A 186 11.51 36.70 24.93
N ARG A 187 11.94 35.48 24.59
CA ARG A 187 11.39 34.22 25.13
C ARG A 187 11.48 34.13 26.66
N SER A 188 12.48 34.78 27.28
CA SER A 188 12.65 34.77 28.73
C SER A 188 11.58 35.61 29.43
N LEU A 189 11.21 36.74 28.84
CA LEU A 189 10.12 37.60 29.29
C LEU A 189 8.78 36.87 29.18
N LEU A 190 8.49 36.23 28.04
CA LEU A 190 7.29 35.44 27.84
C LEU A 190 7.17 34.32 28.87
N ARG A 191 8.24 33.54 29.07
CA ARG A 191 8.28 32.45 30.06
C ARG A 191 7.99 32.95 31.47
N SER A 192 8.60 34.07 31.85
CA SER A 192 8.40 34.66 33.18
C SER A 192 6.97 35.15 33.39
N LEU A 193 6.39 35.84 32.41
CA LEU A 193 5.01 36.34 32.48
C LEU A 193 3.96 35.23 32.41
N LEU A 194 4.15 34.21 31.59
CA LEU A 194 3.23 33.07 31.52
C LEU A 194 3.33 32.19 32.77
N SER A 195 4.53 32.01 33.33
CA SER A 195 4.72 31.41 34.65
C SER A 195 3.99 32.20 35.73
N MET A 196 4.09 33.53 35.73
CA MET A 196 3.32 34.40 36.63
C MET A 196 1.82 34.15 36.50
N LEU A 197 1.26 34.11 35.28
CA LEU A 197 -0.16 33.85 35.10
C LEU A 197 -0.57 32.44 35.58
N SER A 198 0.33 31.46 35.48
CA SER A 198 0.12 30.10 35.99
C SER A 198 0.16 30.06 37.53
N ASP A 199 1.18 30.69 38.14
CA ASP A 199 1.34 30.82 39.59
C ASP A 199 0.15 31.57 40.24
N LEU A 200 -0.40 32.56 39.53
CA LEU A 200 -1.59 33.31 39.95
C LEU A 200 -2.92 32.61 39.59
N GLN A 201 -2.88 31.43 38.97
CA GLN A 201 -4.06 30.64 38.59
C GLN A 201 -5.03 31.36 37.63
N VAL A 202 -4.54 32.27 36.79
CA VAL A 202 -5.34 33.02 35.80
C VAL A 202 -5.03 32.64 34.35
N TYR A 203 -3.98 31.82 34.13
CA TYR A 203 -3.53 31.41 32.80
C TYR A 203 -4.66 30.83 31.92
N LYS A 204 -5.41 29.85 32.43
CA LYS A 204 -6.42 29.15 31.62
C LYS A 204 -7.58 30.07 31.22
N GLU A 205 -8.11 30.82 32.18
CA GLU A 205 -9.30 31.65 31.96
C GLU A 205 -8.98 32.94 31.20
N SER A 206 -7.84 33.59 31.48
CA SER A 206 -7.53 34.91 30.93
C SER A 206 -6.67 34.86 29.67
N PHE A 207 -5.77 33.88 29.55
CA PHE A 207 -4.82 33.77 28.44
C PHE A 207 -5.17 32.64 27.47
N GLU A 208 -5.25 31.39 27.95
CA GLU A 208 -5.29 30.20 27.09
C GLU A 208 -6.48 30.21 26.12
N GLN A 209 -7.67 30.60 26.59
CA GLN A 209 -8.83 30.71 25.72
C GLN A 209 -8.61 31.70 24.57
N ARG A 210 -8.16 32.93 24.88
CA ARG A 210 -7.89 33.95 23.87
C ARG A 210 -6.74 33.57 22.94
N PHE A 211 -5.70 32.95 23.48
CA PHE A 211 -4.57 32.42 22.72
C PHE A 211 -5.02 31.39 21.68
N LEU A 212 -5.88 30.45 22.07
CA LEU A 212 -6.41 29.44 21.16
C LEU A 212 -7.35 30.05 20.11
N GLU A 213 -8.19 31.03 20.49
CA GLU A 213 -9.07 31.76 19.57
C GLU A 213 -8.28 32.51 18.48
N GLU A 214 -7.23 33.24 18.86
CA GLU A 214 -6.37 33.97 17.92
C GLU A 214 -5.53 33.02 17.06
N THR A 215 -5.03 31.94 17.66
CA THR A 215 -4.30 30.88 16.91
C THR A 215 -5.18 30.20 15.87
N ASN A 216 -6.44 29.95 16.21
CA ASN A 216 -7.42 29.36 15.31
C ASN A 216 -7.69 30.27 14.11
N CYS A 217 -7.92 31.56 14.35
CA CYS A 217 -8.12 32.55 13.30
C CYS A 217 -6.88 32.66 12.38
N LEU A 218 -5.68 32.70 12.97
CA LEU A 218 -4.43 32.82 12.23
C LEU A 218 -4.19 31.63 11.30
N TYR A 219 -4.29 30.39 11.81
CA TYR A 219 -4.07 29.22 10.99
C TYR A 219 -5.21 28.92 10.00
N ALA A 220 -6.44 29.34 10.29
CA ALA A 220 -7.53 29.27 9.32
C ALA A 220 -7.24 30.16 8.09
N ALA A 221 -6.77 31.39 8.31
CA ALA A 221 -6.37 32.29 7.23
C ALA A 221 -5.11 31.80 6.50
N GLU A 222 -4.11 31.32 7.24
CA GLU A 222 -2.86 30.82 6.69
C GLU A 222 -3.09 29.56 5.81
N GLY A 223 -3.93 28.63 6.26
CA GLY A 223 -4.29 27.43 5.51
C GLY A 223 -4.96 27.75 4.17
N GLN A 224 -5.99 28.60 4.20
CA GLN A 224 -6.70 29.03 2.98
C GLN A 224 -5.77 29.72 1.98
N ARG A 225 -4.93 30.63 2.46
CA ARG A 225 -4.00 31.39 1.62
C ARG A 225 -2.93 30.50 1.01
N LEU A 226 -2.23 29.70 1.82
CA LEU A 226 -1.11 28.89 1.35
C LEU A 226 -1.56 27.71 0.46
N MET A 227 -2.76 27.17 0.64
CA MET A 227 -3.31 26.15 -0.27
C MET A 227 -3.52 26.68 -1.69
N GLN A 228 -3.76 27.98 -1.84
CA GLN A 228 -3.92 28.64 -3.14
C GLN A 228 -2.56 29.05 -3.73
N GLU A 229 -1.67 29.59 -2.90
CA GLU A 229 -0.37 30.13 -3.33
C GLU A 229 0.69 29.08 -3.64
N ARG A 230 0.64 27.91 -2.99
CA ARG A 230 1.70 26.90 -3.04
C ARG A 230 1.25 25.56 -3.62
N GLU A 231 2.25 24.79 -4.05
CA GLU A 231 2.08 23.38 -4.38
C GLU A 231 1.98 22.52 -3.12
N VAL A 232 1.31 21.37 -3.25
CA VAL A 232 1.03 20.47 -2.13
C VAL A 232 2.29 20.04 -1.35
N PRO A 233 3.42 19.67 -1.99
CA PRO A 233 4.63 19.30 -1.25
C PRO A 233 5.15 20.43 -0.35
N GLU A 234 5.21 21.65 -0.88
CA GLU A 234 5.69 22.83 -0.16
C GLU A 234 4.73 23.22 0.96
N TYR A 235 3.42 23.08 0.72
CA TYR A 235 2.40 23.27 1.74
C TYR A 235 2.57 22.28 2.90
N LEU A 236 2.71 20.99 2.63
CA LEU A 236 2.88 19.97 3.68
C LEU A 236 4.20 20.14 4.45
N HIS A 237 5.27 20.55 3.78
CA HIS A 237 6.51 20.96 4.44
C HIS A 237 6.29 22.11 5.42
N HIS A 238 5.55 23.13 4.98
CA HIS A 238 5.17 24.25 5.83
C HIS A 238 4.31 23.84 7.03
N VAL A 239 3.35 22.93 6.84
CA VAL A 239 2.55 22.39 7.96
C VAL A 239 3.43 21.68 8.99
N ASN A 240 4.35 20.83 8.56
CA ASN A 240 5.25 20.14 9.48
C ASN A 240 6.14 21.14 10.24
N LYS A 241 6.67 22.16 9.55
CA LYS A 241 7.41 23.26 10.18
C LYS A 241 6.58 23.96 11.26
N ARG A 242 5.32 24.31 10.99
CA ARG A 242 4.44 24.94 11.99
C ARG A 242 4.20 24.05 13.20
N LEU A 243 4.00 22.75 13.01
CA LEU A 243 3.84 21.80 14.11
C LEU A 243 5.09 21.71 15.00
N GLU A 244 6.28 21.73 14.39
CA GLU A 244 7.56 21.77 15.12
C GLU A 244 7.74 23.08 15.88
N GLU A 245 7.47 24.23 15.24
CA GLU A 245 7.57 25.54 15.87
C GLU A 245 6.59 25.69 17.04
N GLU A 246 5.34 25.25 16.94
CA GLU A 246 4.38 25.29 18.05
C GLU A 246 4.74 24.29 19.16
N GLY A 247 5.33 23.13 18.81
CA GLY A 247 5.89 22.20 19.79
C GLY A 247 7.03 22.81 20.60
N ASP A 248 7.96 23.52 19.94
CA ASP A 248 9.06 24.23 20.60
C ASP A 248 8.57 25.35 21.52
N ARG A 249 7.51 26.09 21.13
CA ARG A 249 6.90 27.13 21.98
C ARG A 249 6.33 26.57 23.27
N VAL A 250 5.72 25.39 23.20
CA VAL A 250 5.23 24.68 24.39
C VAL A 250 6.37 24.37 25.36
N ILE A 251 7.50 23.87 24.84
CA ILE A 251 8.66 23.54 25.67
C ILE A 251 9.31 24.82 26.24
N THR A 252 9.28 25.91 25.48
CA THR A 252 10.00 27.15 25.82
C THR A 252 9.27 27.98 26.86
N TYR A 253 8.00 28.33 26.64
CA TYR A 253 7.30 29.33 27.46
C TYR A 253 5.80 29.09 27.71
N LEU A 254 5.10 28.20 26.99
CA LEU A 254 3.69 27.91 27.29
C LEU A 254 3.54 26.88 28.41
N ASP A 255 2.36 26.83 29.03
CA ASP A 255 2.02 25.77 29.96
C ASP A 255 1.85 24.43 29.21
N HIS A 256 2.33 23.34 29.80
CA HIS A 256 2.28 22.01 29.18
C HIS A 256 0.84 21.54 28.91
N SER A 257 -0.14 22.02 29.70
CA SER A 257 -1.56 21.73 29.47
C SER A 257 -2.11 22.29 28.15
N THR A 258 -1.47 23.34 27.60
CA THR A 258 -1.85 23.96 26.32
C THR A 258 -1.40 23.16 25.10
N GLN A 259 -0.46 22.23 25.25
CA GLN A 259 0.08 21.47 24.10
C GLN A 259 -1.01 20.76 23.29
N LYS A 260 -1.87 20.00 23.98
CA LYS A 260 -2.91 19.20 23.32
C LYS A 260 -3.94 20.06 22.58
N PRO A 261 -4.56 21.10 23.19
CA PRO A 261 -5.51 21.96 22.46
C PRO A 261 -4.84 22.79 21.37
N LEU A 262 -3.60 23.25 21.57
CA LEU A 262 -2.85 24.00 20.56
C LEU A 262 -2.58 23.16 19.30
N ILE A 263 -1.94 21.99 19.47
CA ILE A 263 -1.61 21.13 18.34
C ILE A 263 -2.88 20.65 17.62
N ALA A 264 -3.94 20.32 18.35
CA ALA A 264 -5.23 19.97 17.75
C ALA A 264 -5.83 21.12 16.92
N CYS A 265 -5.62 22.38 17.34
CA CYS A 265 -6.05 23.55 16.57
C CYS A 265 -5.26 23.68 15.25
N VAL A 266 -3.93 23.54 15.30
CA VAL A 266 -3.08 23.59 14.11
C VAL A 266 -3.41 22.47 13.13
N GLU A 267 -3.51 21.23 13.64
CA GLU A 267 -3.87 20.06 12.82
C GLU A 267 -5.25 20.21 12.19
N LYS A 268 -6.23 20.74 12.93
CA LYS A 268 -7.56 21.00 12.38
C LYS A 268 -7.50 22.03 11.24
N GLN A 269 -6.90 23.20 11.47
CA GLN A 269 -6.95 24.30 10.52
C GLN A 269 -6.06 24.09 9.29
N LEU A 270 -4.86 23.55 9.48
CA LEU A 270 -3.92 23.36 8.36
C LEU A 270 -4.09 22.03 7.62
N LEU A 271 -4.67 21.00 8.25
CA LEU A 271 -4.86 19.70 7.60
C LEU A 271 -6.35 19.34 7.50
N GLY A 272 -7.06 19.34 8.63
CA GLY A 272 -8.46 18.88 8.71
C GLY A 272 -9.43 19.56 7.74
N GLU A 273 -9.41 20.88 7.68
CA GLU A 273 -10.29 21.66 6.78
C GLU A 273 -9.88 21.56 5.30
N HIS A 274 -8.72 20.97 4.99
CA HIS A 274 -8.13 20.96 3.66
C HIS A 274 -7.81 19.56 3.11
N LEU A 275 -8.16 18.47 3.83
CA LEU A 275 -7.83 17.09 3.45
C LEU A 275 -8.17 16.77 2.00
N SER A 276 -9.42 17.02 1.58
CA SER A 276 -9.88 16.72 0.22
C SER A 276 -9.16 17.57 -0.83
N ALA A 277 -8.94 18.86 -0.57
CA ALA A 277 -8.26 19.76 -1.50
C ALA A 277 -6.79 19.38 -1.73
N ILE A 278 -6.10 18.97 -0.65
CA ILE A 278 -4.71 18.49 -0.71
C ILE A 278 -4.61 17.24 -1.59
N LEU A 279 -5.50 16.26 -1.39
CA LEU A 279 -5.48 15.01 -2.16
C LEU A 279 -5.85 15.24 -3.63
N GLN A 280 -6.92 16.01 -3.89
CA GLN A 280 -7.40 16.27 -5.26
C GLN A 280 -6.39 17.06 -6.10
N LYS A 281 -5.67 18.03 -5.52
CA LYS A 281 -4.71 18.85 -6.25
C LYS A 281 -3.36 18.15 -6.45
N GLY A 282 -2.93 17.33 -5.48
CA GLY A 282 -1.52 16.92 -5.40
C GLY A 282 -1.24 15.42 -5.42
N LEU A 283 -2.17 14.55 -4.98
CA LEU A 283 -1.82 13.14 -4.75
C LEU A 283 -1.38 12.45 -6.04
N ASP A 284 -2.12 12.63 -7.13
CA ASP A 284 -1.85 11.97 -8.40
C ASP A 284 -0.44 12.33 -8.92
N ASN A 285 -0.09 13.63 -8.92
CA ASN A 285 1.24 14.09 -9.33
C ASN A 285 2.36 13.51 -8.46
N LEU A 286 2.16 13.45 -7.14
CA LEU A 286 3.12 12.86 -6.21
C LEU A 286 3.34 11.37 -6.48
N LEU A 287 2.28 10.66 -6.83
CA LEU A 287 2.31 9.24 -7.16
C LEU A 287 2.95 9.01 -8.53
N ASP A 288 2.60 9.78 -9.54
CA ASP A 288 3.14 9.69 -10.90
C ASP A 288 4.66 9.93 -10.92
N GLU A 289 5.12 11.00 -10.28
CA GLU A 289 6.55 11.36 -10.16
C GLU A 289 7.33 10.52 -9.15
N ASN A 290 6.66 9.61 -8.42
CA ASN A 290 7.28 8.73 -7.42
C ASN A 290 8.04 9.51 -6.32
N ARG A 291 7.44 10.60 -5.80
CA ARG A 291 8.05 11.45 -4.77
C ARG A 291 7.94 10.82 -3.38
N ILE A 292 8.80 9.85 -3.10
CA ILE A 292 8.78 9.02 -1.86
C ILE A 292 8.82 9.85 -0.57
N SER A 293 9.64 10.89 -0.51
CA SER A 293 9.74 11.77 0.68
C SER A 293 8.40 12.46 0.98
N ASP A 294 7.80 13.08 -0.04
CA ASP A 294 6.56 13.84 0.10
C ASP A 294 5.37 12.93 0.40
N LEU A 295 5.32 11.73 -0.19
CA LEU A 295 4.31 10.71 0.12
C LEU A 295 4.40 10.21 1.57
N THR A 296 5.63 10.02 2.07
CA THR A 296 5.87 9.63 3.47
C THR A 296 5.37 10.72 4.43
N GLN A 297 5.69 11.98 4.13
CA GLN A 297 5.21 13.12 4.91
C GLN A 297 3.69 13.26 4.85
N THR A 298 3.09 13.06 3.67
CA THR A 298 1.63 13.05 3.49
C THR A 298 0.99 12.00 4.40
N TYR A 299 1.49 10.76 4.39
CA TYR A 299 0.97 9.69 5.25
C TYR A 299 1.08 10.02 6.75
N GLN A 300 2.22 10.55 7.18
CA GLN A 300 2.44 10.91 8.59
C GLN A 300 1.49 12.03 9.05
N LEU A 301 1.33 13.09 8.25
CA LEU A 301 0.44 14.21 8.57
C LEU A 301 -1.03 13.80 8.55
N PHE A 302 -1.45 13.03 7.54
CA PHE A 302 -2.85 12.56 7.43
C PHE A 302 -3.22 11.56 8.53
N SER A 303 -2.23 10.87 9.13
CA SER A 303 -2.47 9.98 10.26
C SER A 303 -2.77 10.72 11.57
N ARG A 304 -2.44 12.01 11.66
CA ARG A 304 -2.72 12.85 12.84
C ARG A 304 -4.17 13.31 12.91
N VAL A 305 -4.85 13.40 11.76
CA VAL A 305 -6.20 13.97 11.66
C VAL A 305 -7.26 12.88 11.58
N LYS A 306 -8.37 13.08 12.30
CA LYS A 306 -9.55 12.20 12.21
C LYS A 306 -10.07 12.15 10.76
N GLY A 307 -10.19 10.94 10.21
CA GLY A 307 -10.65 10.73 8.83
C GLY A 307 -9.60 10.98 7.74
N GLY A 308 -8.39 11.48 8.09
CA GLY A 308 -7.32 11.73 7.13
C GLY A 308 -6.85 10.46 6.44
N GLN A 309 -6.48 9.43 7.21
CA GLN A 309 -6.07 8.13 6.66
C GLN A 309 -7.16 7.47 5.80
N GLN A 310 -8.44 7.61 6.17
CA GLN A 310 -9.55 7.07 5.39
C GLN A 310 -9.71 7.80 4.04
N SER A 311 -9.56 9.12 4.04
CA SER A 311 -9.62 9.93 2.82
C SER A 311 -8.44 9.61 1.87
N LEU A 312 -7.24 9.42 2.43
CA LEU A 312 -6.05 9.00 1.68
C LEU A 312 -6.24 7.60 1.07
N LEU A 313 -6.81 6.65 1.82
CA LEU A 313 -7.14 5.30 1.31
C LEU A 313 -8.09 5.36 0.10
N GLN A 314 -9.12 6.20 0.16
CA GLN A 314 -10.08 6.34 -0.94
C GLN A 314 -9.41 6.83 -2.23
N HIS A 315 -8.65 7.93 -2.15
CA HIS A 315 -7.96 8.48 -3.32
C HIS A 315 -6.85 7.54 -3.82
N TRP A 316 -6.15 6.85 -2.93
CA TRP A 316 -5.18 5.82 -3.29
C TRP A 316 -5.79 4.67 -4.11
N SER A 317 -6.95 4.15 -3.69
CA SER A 317 -7.67 3.11 -4.44
C SER A 317 -8.12 3.61 -5.80
N GLU A 318 -8.67 4.83 -5.86
CA GLU A 318 -9.16 5.43 -7.09
C GLU A 318 -8.02 5.68 -8.08
N TYR A 319 -6.88 6.21 -7.62
CA TYR A 319 -5.67 6.34 -8.42
C TYR A 319 -5.22 4.99 -8.99
N ILE A 320 -5.10 3.94 -8.15
CA ILE A 320 -4.69 2.61 -8.63
C ILE A 320 -5.64 2.09 -9.70
N LYS A 321 -6.96 2.23 -9.47
CA LYS A 321 -7.98 1.78 -10.41
C LYS A 321 -7.91 2.57 -11.71
N ASN A 322 -7.75 3.89 -11.66
CA ASN A 322 -7.71 4.76 -12.83
C ASN A 322 -6.47 4.49 -13.66
N PHE A 323 -5.27 4.58 -13.06
CA PHE A 323 -4.01 4.31 -13.72
C PHE A 323 -3.98 2.89 -14.28
N GLY A 324 -4.32 1.88 -13.47
CA GLY A 324 -4.38 0.48 -13.90
C GLY A 324 -5.36 0.22 -15.04
N THR A 325 -6.50 0.93 -15.06
CA THR A 325 -7.47 0.83 -16.19
C THR A 325 -6.84 1.30 -17.49
N THR A 326 -6.01 2.36 -17.47
CA THR A 326 -5.34 2.86 -18.69
C THR A 326 -4.36 1.84 -19.29
N ILE A 327 -3.75 1.00 -18.46
CA ILE A 327 -2.83 -0.07 -18.88
C ILE A 327 -3.60 -1.17 -19.62
N VAL A 328 -4.74 -1.63 -19.08
CA VAL A 328 -5.41 -2.84 -19.58
C VAL A 328 -6.41 -2.59 -20.70
N VAL A 329 -7.02 -1.39 -20.78
CA VAL A 329 -8.13 -1.12 -21.71
C VAL A 329 -7.68 -0.86 -23.14
N ASN A 330 -6.52 -0.23 -23.36
CA ASN A 330 -6.08 0.18 -24.69
C ASN A 330 -5.50 -1.01 -25.51
N PRO A 331 -6.16 -1.46 -26.59
CA PRO A 331 -5.67 -2.60 -27.39
C PRO A 331 -4.33 -2.34 -28.09
N GLU A 332 -3.97 -1.09 -28.35
CA GLU A 332 -2.70 -0.74 -29.01
C GLU A 332 -1.49 -1.03 -28.11
N LYS A 333 -1.70 -1.03 -26.79
CA LYS A 333 -0.68 -1.30 -25.78
C LYS A 333 -0.62 -2.78 -25.33
N ASP A 334 -1.35 -3.68 -25.99
CA ASP A 334 -1.41 -5.11 -25.62
C ASP A 334 -0.04 -5.80 -25.55
N LYS A 335 0.95 -5.32 -26.31
CA LYS A 335 2.31 -5.87 -26.31
C LYS A 335 3.04 -5.62 -24.99
N ASP A 336 2.85 -4.43 -24.42
CA ASP A 336 3.58 -3.94 -23.25
C ASP A 336 2.78 -4.09 -21.96
N MET A 337 1.47 -4.35 -22.07
CA MET A 337 0.52 -4.44 -20.95
C MET A 337 1.02 -5.29 -19.76
N VAL A 338 1.56 -6.50 -19.99
CA VAL A 338 2.00 -7.36 -18.88
C VAL A 338 3.23 -6.78 -18.18
N GLN A 339 4.16 -6.17 -18.93
CA GLN A 339 5.33 -5.53 -18.35
C GLN A 339 4.93 -4.28 -17.56
N GLU A 340 4.08 -3.42 -18.13
CA GLU A 340 3.56 -2.24 -17.45
C GLU A 340 2.80 -2.61 -16.15
N LEU A 341 2.04 -3.72 -16.14
CA LEU A 341 1.38 -4.21 -14.92
C LEU A 341 2.36 -4.64 -13.83
N LEU A 342 3.46 -5.29 -14.20
CA LEU A 342 4.49 -5.73 -13.27
C LEU A 342 5.23 -4.51 -12.68
N ASP A 343 5.64 -3.57 -13.54
CA ASP A 343 6.34 -2.35 -13.12
C ASP A 343 5.45 -1.47 -12.25
N PHE A 344 4.16 -1.36 -12.59
CA PHE A 344 3.19 -0.65 -11.78
C PHE A 344 2.98 -1.31 -10.41
N LYS A 345 2.91 -2.65 -10.36
CA LYS A 345 2.80 -3.38 -9.10
C LYS A 345 4.02 -3.18 -8.21
N ASP A 346 5.22 -3.22 -8.78
CA ASP A 346 6.47 -2.97 -8.04
C ASP A 346 6.50 -1.54 -7.46
N LYS A 347 6.11 -0.54 -8.27
CA LYS A 347 6.01 0.86 -7.82
C LYS A 347 5.04 1.00 -6.64
N VAL A 348 3.85 0.43 -6.77
CA VAL A 348 2.80 0.49 -5.74
C VAL A 348 3.23 -0.22 -4.46
N ASP A 349 3.85 -1.40 -4.54
CA ASP A 349 4.36 -2.13 -3.38
C ASP A 349 5.45 -1.35 -2.66
N HIS A 350 6.37 -0.73 -3.41
CA HIS A 350 7.45 0.08 -2.83
C HIS A 350 6.91 1.28 -2.04
N ILE A 351 5.90 1.97 -2.58
CA ILE A 351 5.23 3.08 -1.88
C ILE A 351 4.56 2.58 -0.60
N ILE A 352 3.88 1.43 -0.62
CA ILE A 352 3.24 0.85 0.57
C ILE A 352 4.29 0.49 1.63
N GLU A 353 5.42 -0.10 1.22
CA GLU A 353 6.49 -0.52 2.11
C GLU A 353 7.17 0.68 2.78
N VAL A 354 7.58 1.68 1.99
CA VAL A 354 8.38 2.82 2.48
C VAL A 354 7.48 3.93 3.02
N CYS A 355 6.53 4.43 2.22
CA CYS A 355 5.75 5.62 2.59
C CYS A 355 4.64 5.29 3.58
N PHE A 356 3.95 4.16 3.40
CA PHE A 356 2.80 3.77 4.23
C PHE A 356 3.14 2.77 5.32
N GLN A 357 4.42 2.50 5.56
CA GLN A 357 4.92 1.69 6.69
C GLN A 357 4.30 0.29 6.76
N LYS A 358 4.08 -0.35 5.59
CA LYS A 358 3.45 -1.68 5.47
C LYS A 358 2.05 -1.76 6.12
N ASN A 359 1.28 -0.68 6.04
CA ASN A 359 -0.08 -0.67 6.58
C ASN A 359 -1.00 -1.66 5.86
N GLU A 360 -1.51 -2.66 6.59
CA GLU A 360 -2.38 -3.73 6.09
C GLU A 360 -3.63 -3.21 5.37
N LYS A 361 -4.19 -2.06 5.76
CA LYS A 361 -5.37 -1.49 5.08
C LYS A 361 -5.03 -1.09 3.64
N PHE A 362 -3.84 -0.51 3.42
CA PHE A 362 -3.37 -0.13 2.08
C PHE A 362 -3.04 -1.36 1.24
N ILE A 363 -2.45 -2.40 1.85
CA ILE A 363 -2.17 -3.68 1.18
C ILE A 363 -3.47 -4.33 0.70
N ASN A 364 -4.47 -4.44 1.56
CA ASN A 364 -5.75 -5.07 1.22
C ASN A 364 -6.51 -4.29 0.15
N LEU A 365 -6.53 -2.95 0.28
CA LEU A 365 -7.18 -2.10 -0.70
C LEU A 365 -6.47 -2.10 -2.06
N MET A 366 -5.14 -2.21 -2.07
CA MET A 366 -4.36 -2.41 -3.29
C MET A 366 -4.75 -3.73 -3.97
N LYS A 367 -4.82 -4.85 -3.23
CA LYS A 367 -5.22 -6.16 -3.77
C LYS A 367 -6.61 -6.09 -4.43
N GLU A 368 -7.58 -5.53 -3.72
CA GLU A 368 -8.95 -5.33 -4.25
C GLU A 368 -8.95 -4.42 -5.49
N SER A 369 -8.17 -3.35 -5.48
CA SER A 369 -8.08 -2.41 -6.59
C SER A 369 -7.46 -3.05 -7.84
N PHE A 370 -6.38 -3.83 -7.67
CA PHE A 370 -5.75 -4.61 -8.74
C PHE A 370 -6.70 -5.65 -9.33
N GLU A 371 -7.40 -6.40 -8.49
CA GLU A 371 -8.43 -7.33 -8.95
C GLU A 371 -9.55 -6.60 -9.71
N THR A 372 -9.99 -5.44 -9.22
CA THR A 372 -11.06 -4.68 -9.87
C THR A 372 -10.66 -4.20 -11.26
N PHE A 373 -9.51 -3.55 -11.43
CA PHE A 373 -9.17 -2.93 -12.72
C PHE A 373 -8.70 -3.97 -13.75
N ILE A 374 -7.94 -5.00 -13.36
CA ILE A 374 -7.46 -6.04 -14.29
C ILE A 374 -8.65 -6.72 -14.96
N ASN A 375 -9.70 -7.01 -14.18
CA ASN A 375 -10.88 -7.71 -14.68
C ASN A 375 -11.90 -6.78 -15.39
N LYS A 376 -11.63 -5.47 -15.53
CA LYS A 376 -12.45 -4.61 -16.41
C LYS A 376 -12.37 -5.03 -17.87
N ARG A 377 -11.25 -5.61 -18.30
CA ARG A 377 -11.11 -6.19 -19.65
C ARG A 377 -11.24 -7.71 -19.58
N PRO A 378 -12.33 -8.29 -20.11
CA PRO A 378 -12.53 -9.73 -20.07
C PRO A 378 -11.46 -10.47 -20.89
N ASN A 379 -10.98 -11.60 -20.36
CA ASN A 379 -10.16 -12.63 -21.02
C ASN A 379 -8.77 -12.22 -21.54
N LYS A 380 -8.59 -10.99 -22.04
CA LYS A 380 -7.31 -10.55 -22.63
C LYS A 380 -6.14 -10.54 -21.64
N PRO A 381 -6.30 -10.04 -20.39
CA PRO A 381 -5.24 -10.12 -19.40
C PRO A 381 -4.73 -11.54 -19.19
N ALA A 382 -5.64 -12.52 -19.11
CA ALA A 382 -5.31 -13.93 -18.97
C ALA A 382 -4.53 -14.48 -20.18
N GLU A 383 -4.98 -14.17 -21.39
CA GLU A 383 -4.32 -14.56 -22.65
C GLU A 383 -2.89 -13.99 -22.73
N LEU A 384 -2.75 -12.69 -22.51
CA LEU A 384 -1.47 -11.99 -22.65
C LEU A 384 -0.48 -12.44 -21.57
N ILE A 385 -0.94 -12.71 -20.36
CA ILE A 385 -0.10 -13.28 -19.30
C ILE A 385 0.37 -14.69 -19.66
N ALA A 386 -0.49 -15.55 -20.22
CA ALA A 386 -0.05 -16.86 -20.71
C ALA A 386 1.01 -16.76 -21.82
N LYS A 387 0.81 -15.85 -22.78
CA LYS A 387 1.78 -15.57 -23.86
C LYS A 387 3.10 -14.99 -23.33
N TYR A 388 3.02 -14.13 -22.33
CA TYR A 388 4.20 -13.54 -21.69
C TYR A 388 5.02 -14.64 -21.00
N VAL A 389 4.38 -15.53 -20.23
CA VAL A 389 5.07 -16.69 -19.63
C VAL A 389 5.69 -17.60 -20.69
N ASP A 390 4.95 -17.90 -21.77
CA ASP A 390 5.49 -18.68 -22.90
C ASP A 390 6.75 -18.02 -23.51
N SER A 391 6.75 -16.69 -23.68
CA SER A 391 7.91 -15.98 -24.20
C SER A 391 9.14 -16.13 -23.30
N LYS A 392 8.96 -16.12 -21.97
CA LYS A 392 10.04 -16.26 -20.99
C LYS A 392 10.59 -17.68 -20.89
N LEU A 393 9.76 -18.69 -21.15
CA LEU A 393 10.12 -20.12 -21.08
C LEU A 393 10.65 -20.70 -22.41
N ARG A 394 10.77 -19.92 -23.49
CA ARG A 394 11.27 -20.41 -24.80
C ARG A 394 12.81 -20.44 -24.89
N ALA A 395 13.32 -21.48 -25.55
CA ALA A 395 14.72 -21.65 -25.90
C ALA A 395 15.18 -20.52 -26.86
N GLY A 396 15.94 -19.57 -26.31
CA GLY A 396 16.34 -18.34 -27.01
C GLY A 396 16.43 -17.13 -26.07
N ASN A 397 15.77 -17.20 -24.92
CA ASN A 397 15.83 -16.18 -23.87
C ASN A 397 17.15 -16.31 -23.06
N LYS A 398 18.30 -16.14 -23.72
CA LYS A 398 19.64 -16.32 -23.14
C LYS A 398 20.07 -15.21 -22.17
N GLU A 399 19.21 -14.23 -21.93
CA GLU A 399 19.54 -13.04 -21.14
C GLU A 399 19.22 -13.19 -19.64
N ALA A 400 18.43 -14.19 -19.23
CA ALA A 400 18.06 -14.39 -17.83
C ALA A 400 18.70 -15.66 -17.26
N THR A 401 19.29 -15.53 -16.08
CA THR A 401 19.69 -16.67 -15.23
C THR A 401 18.46 -17.41 -14.71
N ASP A 402 18.63 -18.67 -14.27
CA ASP A 402 17.53 -19.44 -13.67
C ASP A 402 16.94 -18.73 -12.43
N GLU A 403 17.77 -18.03 -11.66
CA GLU A 403 17.30 -17.23 -10.50
C GLU A 403 16.45 -16.02 -10.90
N GLU A 404 16.86 -15.27 -11.93
CA GLU A 404 16.09 -14.14 -12.43
C GLU A 404 14.78 -14.60 -13.07
N LEU A 405 14.81 -15.72 -13.80
CA LEU A 405 13.62 -16.34 -14.37
C LEU A 405 12.64 -16.73 -13.26
N GLU A 406 13.10 -17.36 -12.19
CA GLU A 406 12.26 -17.72 -11.04
C GLU A 406 11.61 -16.50 -10.38
N ARG A 407 12.37 -15.41 -10.16
CA ARG A 407 11.83 -14.14 -9.63
C ARG A 407 10.76 -13.55 -10.55
N ILE A 408 10.98 -13.59 -11.86
CA ILE A 408 10.01 -13.11 -12.84
C ILE A 408 8.73 -13.96 -12.78
N LEU A 409 8.85 -15.29 -12.70
CA LEU A 409 7.69 -16.18 -12.58
C LEU A 409 6.91 -15.91 -11.29
N ASP A 410 7.57 -15.66 -10.16
CA ASP A 410 6.91 -15.29 -8.90
C ASP A 410 6.12 -13.99 -9.03
N LYS A 411 6.70 -12.95 -9.65
CA LYS A 411 5.99 -11.69 -9.89
C LYS A 411 4.77 -11.87 -10.78
N ILE A 412 4.89 -12.67 -11.85
CA ILE A 412 3.76 -12.98 -12.73
C ILE A 412 2.67 -13.72 -11.95
N MET A 413 3.04 -14.64 -11.07
CA MET A 413 2.07 -15.38 -10.25
C MET A 413 1.30 -14.47 -9.30
N ILE A 414 1.92 -13.41 -8.77
CA ILE A 414 1.21 -12.40 -7.97
C ILE A 414 0.12 -11.72 -8.82
N ILE A 415 0.41 -11.32 -10.06
CA ILE A 415 -0.58 -10.72 -10.96
C ILE A 415 -1.66 -11.74 -11.35
N PHE A 416 -1.26 -12.99 -11.62
CA PHE A 416 -2.18 -14.07 -11.98
C PHE A 416 -3.27 -14.31 -10.92
N ARG A 417 -2.97 -14.12 -9.63
CA ARG A 417 -3.97 -14.24 -8.56
C ARG A 417 -5.17 -13.31 -8.77
N PHE A 418 -4.91 -12.09 -9.26
CA PHE A 418 -5.92 -11.06 -9.47
C PHE A 418 -6.83 -11.32 -10.67
N ILE A 419 -6.54 -12.30 -11.53
CA ILE A 419 -7.32 -12.55 -12.75
C ILE A 419 -8.50 -13.49 -12.46
N HIS A 420 -9.67 -13.19 -13.02
CA HIS A 420 -10.85 -14.07 -12.97
C HIS A 420 -10.79 -15.21 -14.00
N GLY A 421 -10.44 -14.91 -15.25
CA GLY A 421 -10.35 -15.88 -16.36
C GLY A 421 -9.15 -16.85 -16.31
N LYS A 422 -8.97 -17.59 -15.21
CA LYS A 422 -7.85 -18.54 -15.03
C LYS A 422 -7.92 -19.74 -16.00
N ASP A 423 -9.11 -20.12 -16.42
CA ASP A 423 -9.36 -21.14 -17.45
C ASP A 423 -8.94 -20.68 -18.85
N VAL A 424 -9.07 -19.37 -19.14
CA VAL A 424 -8.54 -18.75 -20.34
C VAL A 424 -7.01 -18.85 -20.35
N PHE A 425 -6.38 -18.46 -19.24
CA PHE A 425 -4.94 -18.66 -19.06
C PHE A 425 -4.56 -20.13 -19.27
N GLU A 426 -5.26 -21.08 -18.63
CA GLU A 426 -4.98 -22.53 -18.74
C GLU A 426 -4.95 -23.00 -20.19
N ALA A 427 -5.93 -22.62 -21.02
CA ALA A 427 -6.00 -23.15 -22.38
C ALA A 427 -4.95 -22.55 -23.31
N PHE A 428 -4.62 -21.24 -23.17
CA PHE A 428 -3.49 -20.65 -23.88
C PHE A 428 -2.16 -21.26 -23.41
N TYR A 429 -1.96 -21.36 -22.09
CA TYR A 429 -0.77 -21.96 -21.50
C TYR A 429 -0.57 -23.42 -21.95
N LYS A 430 -1.64 -24.23 -21.92
CA LYS A 430 -1.63 -25.64 -22.36
C LYS A 430 -1.25 -25.77 -23.83
N LYS A 431 -1.82 -24.92 -24.69
CA LYS A 431 -1.51 -24.91 -26.13
C LYS A 431 -0.03 -24.60 -26.36
N ASP A 432 0.48 -23.58 -25.70
CA ASP A 432 1.86 -23.15 -25.89
C ASP A 432 2.86 -24.12 -25.24
N LEU A 433 2.53 -24.71 -24.09
CA LEU A 433 3.28 -25.81 -23.48
C LEU A 433 3.39 -27.01 -24.42
N ALA A 434 2.28 -27.40 -25.08
CA ALA A 434 2.31 -28.50 -26.04
C ALA A 434 3.30 -28.23 -27.19
N LYS A 435 3.31 -26.99 -27.72
CA LYS A 435 4.27 -26.56 -28.74
C LYS A 435 5.71 -26.62 -28.22
N ARG A 436 5.97 -26.19 -26.97
CA ARG A 436 7.32 -26.21 -26.38
C ARG A 436 7.83 -27.63 -26.15
N LEU A 437 6.99 -28.53 -25.63
CA LEU A 437 7.33 -29.93 -25.37
C LEU A 437 7.60 -30.71 -26.66
N LEU A 438 6.72 -30.61 -27.66
CA LEU A 438 6.81 -31.41 -28.89
C LEU A 438 7.90 -30.93 -29.86
N VAL A 439 8.17 -29.62 -29.90
CA VAL A 439 9.13 -29.02 -30.84
C VAL A 439 10.51 -28.80 -30.19
N GLY A 440 10.67 -29.19 -28.92
CA GLY A 440 11.94 -29.10 -28.18
C GLY A 440 12.41 -27.66 -28.03
N LYS A 441 11.51 -26.74 -27.63
CA LYS A 441 11.77 -25.30 -27.53
C LYS A 441 11.68 -24.74 -26.10
N SER A 442 11.74 -25.57 -25.07
CA SER A 442 11.77 -25.09 -23.68
C SER A 442 13.17 -24.59 -23.29
N ALA A 443 13.25 -23.51 -22.50
CA ALA A 443 14.50 -22.95 -21.98
C ALA A 443 15.14 -23.87 -20.94
N SER A 444 14.34 -24.37 -19.99
CA SER A 444 14.76 -25.29 -18.93
C SER A 444 13.61 -26.22 -18.54
N VAL A 445 13.92 -27.49 -18.31
CA VAL A 445 12.93 -28.48 -17.83
C VAL A 445 12.52 -28.17 -16.40
N ASP A 446 13.47 -27.72 -15.58
CA ASP A 446 13.24 -27.40 -14.17
C ASP A 446 12.37 -26.15 -14.03
N ALA A 447 12.59 -25.14 -14.88
CA ALA A 447 11.74 -23.94 -14.91
C ALA A 447 10.28 -24.28 -15.28
N GLU A 448 10.05 -25.20 -16.22
CA GLU A 448 8.70 -25.64 -16.58
C GLU A 448 8.01 -26.41 -15.44
N LYS A 449 8.77 -27.27 -14.73
CA LYS A 449 8.28 -27.98 -13.54
C LYS A 449 8.00 -27.00 -12.38
N SER A 450 8.85 -26.00 -12.18
CA SER A 450 8.63 -24.91 -11.20
C SER A 450 7.33 -24.17 -11.48
N MET A 451 7.11 -23.74 -12.72
CA MET A 451 5.87 -23.04 -13.11
C MET A 451 4.62 -23.89 -12.87
N LEU A 452 4.66 -25.20 -13.17
CA LEU A 452 3.55 -26.10 -12.84
C LEU A 452 3.30 -26.22 -11.33
N SER A 453 4.36 -26.28 -10.52
CA SER A 453 4.24 -26.30 -9.06
C SER A 453 3.54 -25.05 -8.54
N LYS A 454 3.93 -23.87 -9.05
CA LYS A 454 3.29 -22.58 -8.70
C LYS A 454 1.81 -22.55 -9.10
N LEU A 455 1.47 -22.99 -10.31
CA LEU A 455 0.07 -23.08 -10.76
C LEU A 455 -0.75 -24.05 -9.91
N LYS A 456 -0.15 -25.18 -9.48
CA LYS A 456 -0.79 -26.16 -8.62
C LYS A 456 -1.07 -25.61 -7.23
N HIS A 457 -0.14 -24.84 -6.67
CA HIS A 457 -0.31 -24.18 -5.38
C HIS A 457 -1.48 -23.18 -5.40
N GLU A 458 -1.56 -22.36 -6.45
CA GLU A 458 -2.58 -21.30 -6.55
C GLU A 458 -3.96 -21.81 -6.98
N CYS A 459 -4.03 -22.78 -7.90
CA CYS A 459 -5.30 -23.23 -8.50
C CYS A 459 -5.75 -24.64 -8.05
N GLY A 460 -4.88 -25.39 -7.38
CA GLY A 460 -5.11 -26.77 -6.97
C GLY A 460 -4.79 -27.82 -8.05
N ALA A 461 -4.71 -29.08 -7.62
CA ALA A 461 -4.25 -30.20 -8.47
C ALA A 461 -5.16 -30.50 -9.67
N ALA A 462 -6.46 -30.22 -9.59
CA ALA A 462 -7.38 -30.45 -10.70
C ALA A 462 -7.07 -29.54 -11.91
N PHE A 463 -6.60 -28.32 -11.66
CA PHE A 463 -6.22 -27.35 -12.69
C PHE A 463 -4.97 -27.80 -13.46
N THR A 464 -3.97 -28.32 -12.75
CA THR A 464 -2.70 -28.75 -13.36
C THR A 464 -2.70 -30.19 -13.85
N SER A 465 -3.71 -31.01 -13.52
CA SER A 465 -3.75 -32.44 -13.82
C SER A 465 -3.46 -32.77 -15.28
N LYS A 466 -4.06 -32.03 -16.23
CA LYS A 466 -3.82 -32.24 -17.66
C LYS A 466 -2.39 -31.87 -18.07
N LEU A 467 -1.87 -30.77 -17.53
CA LEU A 467 -0.50 -30.31 -17.81
C LEU A 467 0.54 -31.28 -17.26
N GLU A 468 0.35 -31.78 -16.03
CA GLU A 468 1.17 -32.84 -15.44
C GLU A 468 1.10 -34.13 -16.26
N GLY A 469 -0.09 -34.47 -16.79
CA GLY A 469 -0.28 -35.58 -17.72
C GLY A 469 0.54 -35.44 -19.00
N MET A 470 0.65 -34.24 -19.56
CA MET A 470 1.49 -33.98 -20.75
C MET A 470 2.97 -34.27 -20.47
N PHE A 471 3.49 -33.92 -19.29
CA PHE A 471 4.87 -34.26 -18.91
C PHE A 471 5.07 -35.77 -18.76
N LYS A 472 4.13 -36.45 -18.10
CA LYS A 472 4.17 -37.91 -17.96
C LYS A 472 4.15 -38.61 -19.32
N ASP A 473 3.33 -38.15 -20.26
CA ASP A 473 3.30 -38.69 -21.63
C ASP A 473 4.67 -38.54 -22.33
N MET A 474 5.39 -37.43 -22.12
CA MET A 474 6.74 -37.24 -22.67
C MET A 474 7.78 -38.19 -22.07
N GLU A 475 7.72 -38.45 -20.76
CA GLU A 475 8.61 -39.40 -20.09
C GLU A 475 8.30 -40.83 -20.53
N LEU A 476 7.03 -41.24 -20.49
CA LEU A 476 6.58 -42.56 -20.93
C LEU A 476 6.89 -42.82 -22.41
N SER A 477 6.77 -41.80 -23.28
CA SER A 477 7.12 -41.92 -24.69
C SER A 477 8.60 -42.26 -24.89
N LYS A 478 9.50 -41.68 -24.09
CA LYS A 478 10.93 -41.99 -24.14
C LYS A 478 11.19 -43.44 -23.76
N ASP A 479 10.54 -43.93 -22.70
CA ASP A 479 10.69 -45.31 -22.25
C ASP A 479 10.15 -46.31 -23.28
N VAL A 480 8.99 -46.03 -23.87
CA VAL A 480 8.41 -46.83 -24.97
C VAL A 480 9.35 -46.84 -26.18
N MET A 481 9.97 -45.71 -26.51
CA MET A 481 10.91 -45.62 -27.62
C MET A 481 12.20 -46.41 -27.40
N VAL A 482 12.72 -46.47 -26.16
CA VAL A 482 13.86 -47.35 -25.83
C VAL A 482 13.50 -48.81 -26.09
N GLN A 483 12.32 -49.24 -25.63
CA GLN A 483 11.84 -50.60 -25.86
C GLN A 483 11.58 -50.89 -27.34
N PHE A 484 11.08 -49.92 -28.10
CA PHE A 484 10.86 -50.06 -29.54
C PHE A 484 12.19 -50.21 -30.29
N LYS A 485 13.21 -49.42 -29.95
CA LYS A 485 14.54 -49.53 -30.56
C LYS A 485 15.18 -50.90 -30.27
N GLN A 486 15.01 -51.44 -29.06
CA GLN A 486 15.44 -52.81 -28.74
C GLN A 486 14.66 -53.88 -29.54
N TYR A 487 13.35 -53.70 -29.69
CA TYR A 487 12.53 -54.59 -30.51
C TYR A 487 12.99 -54.58 -31.99
N MET A 488 13.37 -53.40 -32.50
CA MET A 488 13.82 -53.26 -33.88
C MET A 488 15.22 -53.82 -34.14
N GLN A 489 16.12 -53.78 -33.15
CA GLN A 489 17.44 -54.43 -33.23
C GLN A 489 17.35 -55.95 -33.43
N ASN A 490 16.24 -56.57 -33.01
CA ASN A 490 16.00 -57.99 -33.16
C ASN A 490 15.33 -58.36 -34.50
N GLN A 491 15.01 -57.39 -35.36
CA GLN A 491 14.47 -57.64 -36.69
C GLN A 491 15.58 -57.64 -37.75
N SER A 492 15.39 -58.47 -38.79
CA SER A 492 16.38 -58.72 -39.84
C SER A 492 16.62 -57.53 -40.80
N ASP A 493 15.75 -56.52 -40.79
CA ASP A 493 15.82 -55.32 -41.62
C ASP A 493 15.47 -54.07 -40.78
N PRO A 494 16.46 -53.33 -40.26
CA PRO A 494 16.22 -52.15 -39.41
C PRO A 494 15.75 -50.91 -40.19
N GLY A 495 15.71 -50.95 -41.52
CA GLY A 495 15.37 -49.79 -42.36
C GLY A 495 16.39 -48.64 -42.29
N ASN A 496 16.25 -47.65 -43.18
CA ASN A 496 17.18 -46.52 -43.31
C ASN A 496 16.73 -45.23 -42.57
N ILE A 497 15.57 -45.26 -41.91
CA ILE A 497 14.97 -44.09 -41.27
C ILE A 497 14.93 -44.29 -39.75
N ASP A 498 15.58 -43.40 -38.98
CA ASP A 498 15.48 -43.38 -37.52
C ASP A 498 14.15 -42.73 -37.09
N LEU A 499 13.18 -43.57 -36.71
CA LEU A 499 11.88 -43.12 -36.23
C LEU A 499 11.90 -42.85 -34.73
N THR A 500 11.39 -41.69 -34.32
CA THR A 500 11.06 -41.38 -32.92
C THR A 500 9.59 -40.98 -32.82
N VAL A 501 8.84 -41.63 -31.92
CA VAL A 501 7.40 -41.42 -31.74
C VAL A 501 7.12 -40.89 -30.34
N ASN A 502 6.32 -39.83 -30.27
CA ASN A 502 5.73 -39.37 -29.01
C ASN A 502 4.27 -39.80 -28.96
N ILE A 503 3.89 -40.52 -27.90
CA ILE A 503 2.54 -41.05 -27.69
C ILE A 503 1.83 -40.13 -26.70
N LEU A 504 0.72 -39.54 -27.14
CA LEU A 504 0.01 -38.49 -26.40
C LEU A 504 -1.38 -38.98 -25.97
N THR A 505 -1.73 -38.80 -24.71
CA THR A 505 -3.06 -39.12 -24.18
C THR A 505 -4.07 -38.07 -24.64
N MET A 506 -4.99 -38.42 -25.54
CA MET A 506 -5.91 -37.48 -26.20
C MET A 506 -6.64 -36.50 -25.27
N GLY A 507 -7.01 -36.91 -24.05
CA GLY A 507 -7.71 -36.06 -23.08
C GLY A 507 -6.85 -35.00 -22.36
N TYR A 508 -5.52 -35.12 -22.39
CA TYR A 508 -4.60 -34.17 -21.75
C TYR A 508 -4.14 -33.07 -22.70
N TRP A 509 -3.94 -33.40 -23.96
CA TRP A 509 -3.37 -32.49 -24.95
C TRP A 509 -4.46 -31.59 -25.58
N PRO A 510 -4.07 -30.51 -26.28
CA PRO A 510 -4.99 -29.79 -27.16
C PRO A 510 -5.59 -30.73 -28.21
N THR A 511 -6.81 -30.43 -28.66
CA THR A 511 -7.41 -31.15 -29.79
C THR A 511 -6.71 -30.73 -31.07
N TYR A 512 -6.25 -31.70 -31.84
CA TYR A 512 -5.64 -31.48 -33.16
C TYR A 512 -6.55 -32.07 -34.23
N THR A 513 -6.84 -31.28 -35.26
CA THR A 513 -7.59 -31.76 -36.41
C THR A 513 -6.70 -32.72 -37.21
N PRO A 514 -7.11 -33.99 -37.39
CA PRO A 514 -6.39 -34.92 -38.23
C PRO A 514 -6.39 -34.42 -39.68
N MET A 515 -5.24 -34.48 -40.34
CA MET A 515 -5.10 -34.17 -41.75
C MET A 515 -4.60 -35.42 -42.48
N GLU A 516 -5.37 -35.88 -43.45
CA GLU A 516 -4.97 -36.96 -44.33
C GLU A 516 -3.94 -36.45 -45.32
N VAL A 517 -2.83 -37.17 -45.46
CA VAL A 517 -1.75 -36.89 -46.40
C VAL A 517 -1.22 -38.20 -46.95
N HIS A 518 -0.63 -38.16 -48.14
CA HIS A 518 -0.03 -39.34 -48.75
C HIS A 518 1.42 -39.50 -48.25
N LEU A 519 1.65 -40.50 -47.41
CA LEU A 519 2.98 -40.86 -46.93
C LEU A 519 3.64 -41.85 -47.88
N ASN A 520 4.97 -41.75 -48.03
CA ASN A 520 5.73 -42.71 -48.82
C ASN A 520 5.66 -44.12 -48.19
N SER A 521 5.80 -45.15 -49.02
CA SER A 521 5.68 -46.56 -48.62
C SER A 521 6.59 -46.94 -47.45
N GLU A 522 7.82 -46.41 -47.41
CA GLU A 522 8.76 -46.63 -46.30
C GLU A 522 8.25 -46.08 -44.97
N MET A 523 7.62 -44.90 -44.98
CA MET A 523 7.06 -44.26 -43.78
C MET A 523 5.84 -45.04 -43.28
N ILE A 524 4.97 -45.51 -44.19
CA ILE A 524 3.81 -46.34 -43.85
C ILE A 524 4.26 -47.66 -43.22
N LYS A 525 5.28 -48.32 -43.79
CA LYS A 525 5.86 -49.56 -43.23
C LYS A 525 6.30 -49.34 -41.78
N LEU A 526 7.03 -48.26 -41.49
CA LEU A 526 7.49 -47.93 -40.14
C LEU A 526 6.34 -47.61 -39.18
N GLN A 527 5.31 -46.89 -39.64
CA GLN A 527 4.12 -46.62 -38.83
C GLN A 527 3.39 -47.91 -38.44
N GLU A 528 3.21 -48.86 -39.36
CA GLU A 528 2.53 -50.13 -39.08
C GLU A 528 3.37 -51.06 -38.19
N VAL A 529 4.70 -51.09 -38.35
CA VAL A 529 5.60 -51.83 -37.45
C VAL A 529 5.50 -51.27 -36.02
N PHE A 530 5.56 -49.94 -35.88
CA PHE A 530 5.41 -49.30 -34.57
C PHE A 530 4.03 -49.55 -33.95
N LYS A 531 2.96 -49.44 -34.75
CA LYS A 531 1.58 -49.67 -34.32
C LYS A 531 1.37 -51.11 -33.85
N THR A 532 1.91 -52.09 -34.56
CA THR A 532 1.86 -53.51 -34.17
C THR A 532 2.59 -53.74 -32.85
N PHE A 533 3.80 -53.19 -32.70
CA PHE A 533 4.55 -53.24 -31.45
C PHE A 533 3.77 -52.62 -30.28
N TYR A 534 3.22 -51.42 -30.47
CA TYR A 534 2.54 -50.69 -29.41
C TYR A 534 1.24 -51.39 -28.98
N LEU A 535 0.39 -51.78 -29.94
CA LEU A 535 -0.88 -52.46 -29.64
C LEU A 535 -0.68 -53.87 -29.08
N GLY A 536 0.41 -54.55 -29.43
CA GLY A 536 0.79 -55.83 -28.84
C GLY A 536 1.11 -55.74 -27.35
N LYS A 537 1.67 -54.61 -26.89
CA LYS A 537 1.96 -54.36 -25.47
C LYS A 537 0.84 -53.66 -24.71
N HIS A 538 0.02 -52.87 -25.40
CA HIS A 538 -1.03 -52.05 -24.81
C HIS A 538 -2.40 -52.40 -25.41
N SER A 539 -2.99 -53.49 -24.91
CA SER A 539 -4.30 -53.97 -25.33
C SER A 539 -5.42 -52.96 -24.98
N GLY A 540 -6.44 -52.90 -25.85
CA GLY A 540 -7.60 -52.01 -25.67
C GLY A 540 -7.39 -50.53 -26.02
N ARG A 541 -6.24 -50.17 -26.61
CA ARG A 541 -5.96 -48.80 -27.08
C ARG A 541 -6.17 -48.66 -28.59
N LYS A 542 -6.47 -47.43 -29.03
CA LYS A 542 -6.49 -47.03 -30.44
C LYS A 542 -5.49 -45.91 -30.66
N LEU A 543 -4.66 -46.02 -31.70
CA LEU A 543 -3.73 -44.98 -32.10
C LEU A 543 -4.32 -44.15 -33.24
N GLN A 544 -4.03 -42.85 -33.22
CA GLN A 544 -4.35 -41.91 -34.29
C GLN A 544 -3.13 -41.03 -34.54
N TRP A 545 -2.56 -41.08 -35.74
CA TRP A 545 -1.41 -40.28 -36.13
C TRP A 545 -1.81 -38.83 -36.37
N GLN A 546 -1.02 -37.88 -35.85
CA GLN A 546 -1.22 -36.44 -36.03
C GLN A 546 -0.11 -35.87 -36.91
N THR A 547 -0.37 -35.83 -38.21
CA THR A 547 0.59 -35.44 -39.26
C THR A 547 1.03 -33.98 -39.13
N THR A 548 0.15 -33.11 -38.65
CA THR A 548 0.40 -31.68 -38.38
C THR A 548 1.51 -31.42 -37.36
N LEU A 549 1.80 -32.39 -36.48
CA LEU A 549 2.86 -32.30 -35.46
C LEU A 549 4.16 -32.99 -35.88
N GLY A 550 4.15 -33.69 -37.01
CA GLY A 550 5.28 -34.43 -37.53
C GLY A 550 6.40 -33.51 -38.02
N HIS A 551 7.64 -33.94 -37.80
CA HIS A 551 8.83 -33.29 -38.36
C HIS A 551 9.89 -34.35 -38.68
N ALA A 552 10.79 -34.02 -39.60
CA ALA A 552 11.88 -34.89 -40.01
C ALA A 552 13.18 -34.12 -40.20
N VAL A 553 14.28 -34.88 -40.27
CA VAL A 553 15.58 -34.36 -40.69
C VAL A 553 15.91 -34.97 -42.05
N LEU A 554 16.01 -34.13 -43.08
CA LEU A 554 16.36 -34.56 -44.43
C LEU A 554 17.83 -34.25 -44.70
N LYS A 555 18.52 -35.20 -45.36
CA LYS A 555 19.84 -34.96 -45.93
C LYS A 555 19.65 -34.55 -47.39
N ALA A 556 20.18 -33.40 -47.75
CA ALA A 556 20.09 -32.86 -49.09
C ALA A 556 21.50 -32.69 -49.67
N GLU A 557 21.64 -33.06 -50.95
CA GLU A 557 22.88 -32.93 -51.70
C GLU A 557 22.76 -31.76 -52.67
N PHE A 558 23.58 -30.72 -52.45
CA PHE A 558 23.69 -29.57 -53.34
C PHE A 558 25.10 -29.51 -53.95
N LYS A 559 25.27 -28.72 -55.01
CA LYS A 559 26.58 -28.53 -55.68
C LYS A 559 27.68 -28.05 -54.72
N GLU A 560 27.34 -27.20 -53.75
CA GLU A 560 28.28 -26.66 -52.77
C GLU A 560 28.46 -27.52 -51.51
N GLY A 561 27.84 -28.70 -51.46
CA GLY A 561 28.01 -29.69 -50.40
C GLY A 561 26.71 -30.15 -49.75
N LYS A 562 26.85 -31.13 -48.86
CA LYS A 562 25.73 -31.75 -48.15
C LYS A 562 25.17 -30.83 -47.06
N LYS A 563 23.86 -30.81 -46.91
CA LYS A 563 23.14 -30.05 -45.88
C LYS A 563 22.09 -30.93 -45.20
N GLU A 564 21.72 -30.56 -43.98
CA GLU A 564 20.62 -31.19 -43.25
C GLU A 564 19.49 -30.19 -43.00
N PHE A 565 18.27 -30.55 -43.37
CA PHE A 565 17.09 -29.74 -43.14
C PHE A 565 16.24 -30.32 -42.03
N GLN A 566 16.00 -29.54 -40.97
CA GLN A 566 14.95 -29.83 -40.01
C GLN A 566 13.65 -29.16 -40.49
N VAL A 567 12.70 -29.98 -40.93
CA VAL A 567 11.48 -29.58 -41.65
C VAL A 567 10.25 -30.26 -41.06
N SER A 568 9.07 -29.67 -41.27
CA SER A 568 7.79 -30.31 -40.93
C SER A 568 7.51 -31.50 -41.84
N LEU A 569 6.56 -32.35 -41.46
CA LEU A 569 6.16 -33.49 -42.29
C LEU A 569 5.64 -33.05 -43.67
N PHE A 570 4.86 -31.97 -43.73
CA PHE A 570 4.36 -31.47 -45.02
C PHE A 570 5.48 -30.97 -45.92
N GLN A 571 6.45 -30.24 -45.35
CA GLN A 571 7.65 -29.83 -46.08
C GLN A 571 8.45 -31.05 -46.56
N THR A 572 8.52 -32.11 -45.76
CA THR A 572 9.20 -33.36 -46.14
C THR A 572 8.56 -34.00 -47.36
N LEU A 573 7.23 -34.16 -47.37
CA LEU A 573 6.52 -34.77 -48.50
C LEU A 573 6.76 -33.98 -49.80
N VAL A 574 6.68 -32.64 -49.73
CA VAL A 574 6.96 -31.77 -50.88
C VAL A 574 8.40 -31.93 -51.37
N LEU A 575 9.39 -31.90 -50.47
CA LEU A 575 10.79 -31.97 -50.86
C LEU A 575 11.18 -33.35 -51.43
N LEU A 576 10.57 -34.44 -50.95
CA LEU A 576 10.84 -35.79 -51.45
C LEU A 576 10.39 -35.98 -52.91
N MET A 577 9.39 -35.24 -53.38
CA MET A 577 8.96 -35.28 -54.79
C MET A 577 10.10 -34.87 -55.74
N PHE A 578 10.97 -33.95 -55.30
CA PHE A 578 12.09 -33.46 -56.11
C PHE A 578 13.24 -34.46 -56.28
N ASN A 579 13.12 -35.68 -55.73
CA ASN A 579 14.02 -36.78 -56.07
C ASN A 579 13.62 -37.47 -57.40
N GLU A 580 12.38 -37.29 -57.86
CA GLU A 580 11.82 -37.93 -59.07
C GLU A 580 11.60 -36.93 -60.22
N GLY A 581 11.80 -35.63 -59.99
CA GLY A 581 11.69 -34.57 -60.99
C GLY A 581 12.19 -33.21 -60.49
N ASP A 582 12.50 -32.30 -61.42
CA ASP A 582 13.11 -30.99 -61.08
C ASP A 582 12.12 -29.82 -60.99
N GLU A 583 10.93 -29.95 -61.58
CA GLU A 583 9.89 -28.92 -61.64
C GLU A 583 8.51 -29.53 -61.43
N PHE A 584 7.70 -28.93 -60.54
CA PHE A 584 6.30 -29.31 -60.32
C PHE A 584 5.42 -28.06 -60.16
N SER A 585 4.19 -28.13 -60.67
CA SER A 585 3.15 -27.13 -60.43
C SER A 585 2.49 -27.30 -59.05
N PHE A 586 1.82 -26.25 -58.57
CA PHE A 586 1.05 -26.31 -57.32
C PHE A 586 0.04 -27.47 -57.29
N GLU A 587 -0.72 -27.66 -58.38
CA GLU A 587 -1.74 -28.72 -58.47
C GLU A 587 -1.14 -30.13 -58.47
N GLU A 588 0.01 -30.33 -59.11
CA GLU A 588 0.73 -31.62 -59.07
C GLU A 588 1.20 -31.94 -57.65
N ILE A 589 1.78 -30.95 -56.95
CA ILE A 589 2.23 -31.12 -55.56
C ILE A 589 1.04 -31.43 -54.66
N LYS A 590 -0.09 -30.74 -54.83
CA LYS A 590 -1.32 -30.96 -54.06
C LYS A 590 -1.86 -32.37 -54.25
N MET A 591 -1.94 -32.83 -55.50
CA MET A 591 -2.43 -34.17 -55.84
C MET A 591 -1.54 -35.26 -55.25
N VAL A 592 -0.22 -35.13 -55.38
CA VAL A 592 0.73 -36.16 -54.91
C VAL A 592 0.80 -36.20 -53.39
N THR A 593 0.88 -35.05 -52.72
CA THR A 593 1.05 -35.00 -51.26
C THR A 593 -0.25 -35.14 -50.47
N GLY A 594 -1.40 -34.82 -51.08
CA GLY A 594 -2.71 -34.82 -50.43
C GLY A 594 -2.89 -33.70 -49.39
N VAL A 595 -1.97 -32.73 -49.32
CA VAL A 595 -2.03 -31.63 -48.33
C VAL A 595 -3.13 -30.65 -48.72
N GLU A 596 -3.93 -30.24 -47.73
CA GLU A 596 -4.99 -29.24 -47.92
C GLU A 596 -4.42 -27.92 -48.45
N ASP A 597 -5.18 -27.28 -49.34
CA ASP A 597 -4.81 -26.06 -50.05
C ASP A 597 -4.22 -24.96 -49.14
N SER A 598 -4.93 -24.66 -48.04
CA SER A 598 -4.57 -23.61 -47.10
C SER A 598 -3.23 -23.87 -46.38
N GLU A 599 -2.89 -25.13 -46.14
CA GLU A 599 -1.65 -25.57 -45.50
C GLU A 599 -0.52 -25.74 -46.52
N LEU A 600 -0.84 -26.20 -47.72
CA LEU A 600 0.12 -26.38 -48.80
C LEU A 600 0.71 -25.04 -49.25
N ARG A 601 -0.12 -24.00 -49.43
CA ARG A 601 0.38 -22.65 -49.78
C ARG A 601 1.40 -22.13 -48.76
N ARG A 602 1.11 -22.28 -47.47
CA ARG A 602 2.03 -21.88 -46.38
C ARG A 602 3.30 -22.72 -46.36
N THR A 603 3.17 -24.02 -46.62
CA THR A 603 4.30 -24.95 -46.74
C THR A 603 5.22 -24.51 -47.88
N LEU A 604 4.67 -24.24 -49.07
CA LEU A 604 5.44 -23.80 -50.24
C LEU A 604 6.02 -22.38 -50.06
N GLN A 605 5.28 -21.45 -49.45
CA GLN A 605 5.81 -20.14 -49.08
C GLN A 605 7.06 -20.27 -48.19
N SER A 606 7.05 -21.18 -47.21
CA SER A 606 8.20 -21.38 -46.31
C SER A 606 9.44 -21.93 -47.03
N LEU A 607 9.25 -22.74 -48.08
CA LEU A 607 10.32 -23.39 -48.86
C LEU A 607 10.85 -22.51 -50.00
N ALA A 608 10.01 -21.66 -50.61
CA ALA A 608 10.35 -20.90 -51.82
C ALA A 608 10.45 -19.38 -51.61
N CYS A 609 9.61 -18.82 -50.72
CA CYS A 609 9.49 -17.35 -50.53
C CYS A 609 10.22 -16.86 -49.26
N GLY A 610 10.58 -17.78 -48.37
CA GLY A 610 11.24 -17.51 -47.09
C GLY A 610 12.72 -17.12 -47.19
N LYS A 611 13.41 -17.18 -46.03
CA LYS A 611 14.85 -16.91 -45.91
C LYS A 611 15.72 -18.03 -46.50
N ALA A 612 15.32 -19.28 -46.29
CA ALA A 612 15.99 -20.46 -46.83
C ALA A 612 15.20 -20.95 -48.06
N ARG A 613 15.59 -20.44 -49.24
CA ARG A 613 14.91 -20.71 -50.51
C ARG A 613 15.45 -21.98 -51.16
N VAL A 614 15.00 -23.12 -50.66
CA VAL A 614 15.37 -24.44 -51.19
C VAL A 614 14.64 -24.74 -52.50
N LEU A 615 13.51 -24.09 -52.74
CA LEU A 615 12.78 -24.09 -54.01
C LEU A 615 12.74 -22.70 -54.62
N ILE A 616 12.56 -22.62 -55.93
CA ILE A 616 12.37 -21.39 -56.70
C ILE A 616 10.93 -21.37 -57.21
N LYS A 617 10.16 -20.36 -56.81
CA LYS A 617 8.80 -20.10 -57.34
C LYS A 617 8.88 -19.38 -58.69
N ASN A 618 8.11 -19.83 -59.67
CA ASN A 618 7.90 -19.17 -60.95
C ASN A 618 6.38 -19.02 -61.21
N PRO A 619 5.85 -17.78 -61.37
CA PRO A 619 6.52 -16.48 -61.28
C PRO A 619 7.03 -16.16 -59.85
N LYS A 620 8.01 -15.27 -59.70
CA LYS A 620 8.51 -14.89 -58.37
C LYS A 620 7.48 -13.98 -57.66
N GLY A 621 7.16 -14.29 -56.41
CA GLY A 621 6.19 -13.54 -55.61
C GLY A 621 6.30 -13.87 -54.11
N LYS A 622 5.50 -13.19 -53.28
CA LYS A 622 5.39 -13.50 -51.85
C LYS A 622 4.32 -14.56 -51.55
N ASP A 623 3.22 -14.51 -52.30
CA ASP A 623 2.08 -15.40 -52.15
C ASP A 623 2.22 -16.62 -53.07
N VAL A 624 1.37 -17.64 -52.90
CA VAL A 624 1.36 -18.85 -53.72
C VAL A 624 -0.02 -18.99 -54.35
N GLU A 625 -0.05 -19.08 -55.68
CA GLU A 625 -1.22 -19.12 -56.55
C GLU A 625 -1.26 -20.46 -57.32
N ASP A 626 -2.42 -20.82 -57.86
CA ASP A 626 -2.66 -22.17 -58.44
C ASP A 626 -1.81 -22.47 -59.67
N GLY A 627 -1.46 -21.44 -60.45
CA GLY A 627 -0.63 -21.55 -61.64
C GLY A 627 0.87 -21.55 -61.37
N ASP A 628 1.30 -21.44 -60.12
CA ASP A 628 2.72 -21.38 -59.78
C ASP A 628 3.43 -22.71 -60.00
N LYS A 629 4.69 -22.60 -60.42
CA LYS A 629 5.63 -23.71 -60.54
C LYS A 629 6.77 -23.57 -59.56
N PHE A 630 7.25 -24.70 -59.06
CA PHE A 630 8.31 -24.80 -58.08
C PHE A 630 9.45 -25.65 -58.64
N ILE A 631 10.65 -25.09 -58.64
CA ILE A 631 11.85 -25.71 -59.20
C ILE A 631 12.87 -25.93 -58.07
N PHE A 632 13.56 -27.07 -58.07
CA PHE A 632 14.64 -27.32 -57.12
C PHE A 632 15.80 -26.31 -57.27
N ASN A 633 16.21 -25.68 -56.17
CA ASN A 633 17.30 -24.71 -56.19
C ASN A 633 18.68 -25.38 -56.05
N GLY A 634 19.24 -25.89 -57.15
CA GLY A 634 20.56 -26.55 -57.14
C GLY A 634 21.73 -25.64 -56.71
N ASP A 635 21.57 -24.32 -56.79
CA ASP A 635 22.59 -23.32 -56.41
C ASP A 635 22.37 -22.75 -55.00
N PHE A 636 21.59 -23.44 -54.16
CA PHE A 636 21.31 -23.03 -52.79
C PHE A 636 22.58 -22.91 -51.93
N LYS A 637 22.77 -21.75 -51.30
CA LYS A 637 23.91 -21.46 -50.42
C LYS A 637 23.45 -21.10 -49.01
N HIS A 638 24.07 -21.70 -48.00
CA HIS A 638 23.81 -21.35 -46.60
C HIS A 638 25.02 -21.63 -45.69
N LYS A 639 25.28 -20.74 -44.72
CA LYS A 639 26.44 -20.81 -43.81
C LYS A 639 26.41 -22.04 -42.90
N LEU A 640 25.24 -22.42 -42.42
CA LEU A 640 25.06 -23.58 -41.52
C LEU A 640 24.96 -24.89 -42.30
N PHE A 641 25.44 -25.98 -41.69
CA PHE A 641 25.25 -27.35 -42.18
C PHE A 641 23.82 -27.85 -41.89
N ARG A 642 23.37 -27.73 -40.64
CA ARG A 642 22.01 -28.06 -40.22
C ARG A 642 21.16 -26.79 -40.18
N ILE A 643 20.07 -26.80 -40.95
CA ILE A 643 19.24 -25.64 -41.24
C ILE A 643 17.81 -25.97 -40.82
N LYS A 644 17.21 -25.12 -39.99
CA LYS A 644 15.82 -25.27 -39.58
C LYS A 644 14.92 -24.38 -40.45
N ILE A 645 14.07 -25.00 -41.25
CA ILE A 645 13.09 -24.28 -42.08
C ILE A 645 11.78 -24.24 -41.29
N ASN A 646 11.52 -23.13 -40.62
CA ASN A 646 10.29 -22.99 -39.84
C ASN A 646 9.08 -22.88 -40.76
N GLN A 647 8.05 -23.69 -40.50
CA GLN A 647 6.75 -23.59 -41.15
C GLN A 647 6.06 -22.26 -40.79
N ILE A 648 5.33 -21.69 -41.74
CA ILE A 648 4.55 -20.47 -41.54
C ILE A 648 3.26 -20.84 -40.80
N GLN A 649 3.11 -20.36 -39.56
CA GLN A 649 1.95 -20.63 -38.72
C GLN A 649 0.81 -19.65 -39.00
N MET A 650 -0.44 -20.10 -38.88
CA MET A 650 -1.60 -19.22 -38.85
C MET A 650 -1.61 -18.32 -37.62
N LYS A 651 -2.13 -17.09 -37.76
CA LYS A 651 -2.50 -16.24 -36.62
C LYS A 651 -3.84 -16.76 -36.04
N GLU A 652 -3.76 -17.73 -35.14
CA GLU A 652 -4.89 -18.52 -34.62
C GLU A 652 -5.74 -17.84 -33.52
N THR A 653 -5.65 -16.52 -33.31
CA THR A 653 -6.31 -15.88 -32.15
C THR A 653 -7.85 -16.02 -32.17
N VAL A 654 -8.45 -16.11 -33.35
CA VAL A 654 -9.92 -16.08 -33.53
C VAL A 654 -10.60 -17.43 -33.21
N SER A 655 -9.94 -18.57 -33.43
CA SER A 655 -10.57 -19.89 -33.25
C SER A 655 -10.70 -20.32 -31.78
N LEU A 656 -9.82 -19.82 -30.91
CA LEU A 656 -9.82 -20.18 -29.50
C LEU A 656 -10.96 -19.50 -28.74
N GLU A 657 -11.32 -18.26 -29.08
CA GLU A 657 -12.42 -17.54 -28.43
C GLU A 657 -13.77 -18.27 -28.59
N GLY A 658 -14.04 -18.84 -29.78
CA GLY A 658 -15.22 -19.67 -30.02
C GLY A 658 -15.23 -20.95 -29.18
N PHE A 659 -14.09 -21.65 -29.10
CA PHE A 659 -13.93 -22.84 -28.25
C PHE A 659 -14.12 -22.54 -26.76
N PHE A 660 -13.70 -21.36 -26.30
CA PHE A 660 -13.91 -20.94 -24.92
C PHE A 660 -15.38 -20.73 -24.59
N HIS A 661 -16.14 -20.08 -25.47
CA HIS A 661 -17.57 -19.88 -25.28
C HIS A 661 -18.30 -21.22 -25.11
N GLU A 662 -17.98 -22.17 -25.98
CA GLU A 662 -18.56 -23.53 -25.93
C GLU A 662 -18.14 -24.32 -24.67
N LYS A 663 -16.88 -24.17 -24.20
CA LYS A 663 -16.42 -24.80 -22.96
C LYS A 663 -17.11 -24.21 -21.73
N CYS A 664 -17.30 -22.88 -21.68
CA CYS A 664 -18.03 -22.21 -20.61
C CYS A 664 -19.48 -22.69 -20.54
N ASP A 665 -20.15 -22.80 -21.69
CA ASP A 665 -21.51 -23.31 -21.82
C ASP A 665 -21.67 -24.71 -21.22
N HIS A 666 -20.75 -25.63 -21.53
CA HIS A 666 -20.77 -26.98 -20.96
C HIS A 666 -20.51 -27.01 -19.45
N GLN A 667 -19.67 -26.11 -18.93
CA GLN A 667 -19.45 -26.00 -17.48
C GLN A 667 -20.66 -25.44 -16.75
N ILE A 668 -21.35 -24.45 -17.34
CA ILE A 668 -22.62 -23.91 -16.85
C ILE A 668 -23.65 -25.04 -16.79
N ASP A 669 -23.80 -25.80 -17.88
CA ASP A 669 -24.73 -26.93 -17.94
C ASP A 669 -24.45 -27.96 -16.84
N ALA A 670 -23.19 -28.39 -16.70
CA ALA A 670 -22.80 -29.38 -15.70
C ALA A 670 -22.97 -28.87 -14.27
N ALA A 671 -22.80 -27.55 -14.02
CA ALA A 671 -23.08 -26.94 -12.74
C ALA A 671 -24.58 -26.91 -12.44
N ILE A 672 -25.41 -26.45 -13.39
CA ILE A 672 -26.88 -26.43 -13.26
C ILE A 672 -27.40 -27.84 -12.96
N VAL A 673 -27.00 -28.85 -13.74
CA VAL A 673 -27.45 -30.23 -13.56
C VAL A 673 -27.02 -30.78 -12.18
N ARG A 674 -25.80 -30.50 -11.71
CA ARG A 674 -25.34 -30.93 -10.37
C ARG A 674 -26.16 -30.29 -9.25
N ILE A 675 -26.39 -28.97 -9.33
CA ILE A 675 -27.18 -28.24 -8.34
C ILE A 675 -28.63 -28.76 -8.33
N MET A 676 -29.26 -28.82 -9.50
CA MET A 676 -30.66 -29.25 -9.64
C MET A 676 -30.84 -30.71 -9.22
N LYS A 677 -29.89 -31.60 -9.55
CA LYS A 677 -29.93 -33.00 -9.10
C LYS A 677 -29.87 -33.15 -7.59
N MET A 678 -29.13 -32.26 -6.90
CA MET A 678 -28.99 -32.25 -5.44
C MET A 678 -30.20 -31.62 -4.74
N ARG A 679 -30.67 -30.47 -5.23
CA ARG A 679 -31.75 -29.69 -4.60
C ARG A 679 -33.15 -30.15 -4.99
N LYS A 680 -33.31 -30.84 -6.12
CA LYS A 680 -34.55 -31.32 -6.74
C LYS A 680 -35.52 -30.21 -7.19
N THR A 681 -35.73 -29.19 -6.36
CA THR A 681 -36.54 -28.03 -6.66
C THR A 681 -35.81 -26.78 -6.19
N LEU A 682 -35.68 -25.77 -7.04
CA LEU A 682 -34.97 -24.54 -6.70
C LEU A 682 -35.55 -23.32 -7.43
N GLY A 683 -35.66 -22.20 -6.71
CA GLY A 683 -36.07 -20.92 -7.30
C GLY A 683 -34.95 -20.30 -8.15
N HIS A 684 -35.31 -19.54 -9.19
CA HIS A 684 -34.37 -18.95 -10.15
C HIS A 684 -33.27 -18.12 -9.46
N ASN A 685 -33.63 -17.21 -8.56
CA ASN A 685 -32.64 -16.35 -7.88
C ASN A 685 -31.66 -17.17 -7.01
N LEU A 686 -32.13 -18.25 -6.38
CA LEU A 686 -31.30 -19.15 -5.57
C LEU A 686 -30.37 -19.98 -6.46
N LEU A 687 -30.87 -20.48 -7.60
CA LEU A 687 -30.06 -21.20 -8.58
C LEU A 687 -28.95 -20.31 -9.14
N VAL A 688 -29.29 -19.07 -9.52
CA VAL A 688 -28.34 -18.08 -10.02
C VAL A 688 -27.28 -17.77 -8.96
N SER A 689 -27.68 -17.59 -7.69
CA SER A 689 -26.74 -17.36 -6.59
C SER A 689 -25.81 -18.55 -6.35
N GLU A 690 -26.30 -19.80 -6.39
CA GLU A 690 -25.44 -20.99 -6.26
C GLU A 690 -24.50 -21.15 -7.45
N LEU A 691 -24.93 -20.80 -8.67
CA LEU A 691 -24.08 -20.82 -9.86
C LEU A 691 -22.95 -19.80 -9.77
N TYR A 692 -23.20 -18.57 -9.32
CA TYR A 692 -22.13 -17.58 -9.11
C TYR A 692 -21.12 -18.01 -8.04
N ASN A 693 -21.55 -18.79 -7.04
CA ASN A 693 -20.65 -19.35 -6.03
C ASN A 693 -19.82 -20.52 -6.57
N GLN A 694 -20.37 -21.32 -7.49
CA GLN A 694 -19.71 -22.52 -8.00
C GLN A 694 -18.84 -22.26 -9.25
N LEU A 695 -19.23 -21.33 -10.11
CA LEU A 695 -18.51 -20.97 -11.32
C LEU A 695 -17.45 -19.91 -11.02
N LYS A 696 -16.21 -20.17 -11.44
CA LYS A 696 -15.06 -19.27 -11.18
C LYS A 696 -14.83 -18.22 -12.29
N PHE A 697 -15.79 -18.05 -13.20
CA PHE A 697 -15.70 -17.12 -14.32
C PHE A 697 -16.97 -16.26 -14.43
N PRO A 698 -16.88 -15.03 -14.98
CA PRO A 698 -18.05 -14.18 -15.15
C PRO A 698 -19.05 -14.78 -16.16
N VAL A 699 -20.30 -14.97 -15.74
CA VAL A 699 -21.40 -15.43 -16.60
C VAL A 699 -22.39 -14.30 -16.80
N LYS A 700 -22.75 -13.99 -18.05
CA LYS A 700 -23.77 -12.98 -18.34
C LYS A 700 -25.16 -13.56 -18.03
N PRO A 701 -26.09 -12.79 -17.45
CA PRO A 701 -27.45 -13.26 -17.17
C PRO A 701 -28.18 -13.80 -18.41
N GLY A 702 -27.94 -13.20 -19.58
CA GLY A 702 -28.52 -13.66 -20.85
C GLY A 702 -28.04 -15.05 -21.28
N ASP A 703 -26.76 -15.38 -21.04
CA ASP A 703 -26.19 -16.68 -21.39
C ASP A 703 -26.71 -17.76 -20.44
N LEU A 704 -26.81 -17.45 -19.15
CA LEU A 704 -27.37 -18.34 -18.14
C LEU A 704 -28.84 -18.69 -18.45
N LYS A 705 -29.65 -17.71 -18.86
CA LYS A 705 -31.03 -17.93 -19.30
C LYS A 705 -31.09 -18.89 -20.50
N LYS A 706 -30.26 -18.68 -21.52
CA LYS A 706 -30.17 -19.56 -22.69
C LYS A 706 -29.78 -20.99 -22.30
N ARG A 707 -28.84 -21.16 -21.37
CA ARG A 707 -28.44 -22.50 -20.89
C ARG A 707 -29.54 -23.19 -20.10
N ILE A 708 -30.27 -22.47 -19.24
CA ILE A 708 -31.45 -23.02 -18.54
C ILE A 708 -32.52 -23.45 -19.56
N GLU A 709 -32.83 -22.62 -20.56
CA GLU A 709 -33.79 -22.98 -21.61
C GLU A 709 -33.33 -24.22 -22.39
N SER A 710 -32.06 -24.30 -22.77
CA SER A 710 -31.48 -25.49 -23.42
C SER A 710 -31.53 -26.76 -22.55
N LEU A 711 -31.45 -26.64 -21.22
CA LEU A 711 -31.58 -27.78 -20.31
C LEU A 711 -33.05 -28.19 -20.10
N ILE A 712 -33.98 -27.24 -20.21
CA ILE A 712 -35.41 -27.54 -20.21
C ILE A 712 -35.80 -28.26 -21.51
N ASP A 713 -35.35 -27.75 -22.65
CA ASP A 713 -35.62 -28.37 -23.97
C ASP A 713 -35.01 -29.78 -24.11
N ARG A 714 -33.99 -30.09 -23.31
CA ARG A 714 -33.35 -31.42 -23.24
C ARG A 714 -33.87 -32.29 -22.08
N ASP A 715 -34.98 -31.90 -21.45
CA ASP A 715 -35.66 -32.63 -20.37
C ASP A 715 -34.79 -32.91 -19.12
N TYR A 716 -33.75 -32.11 -18.87
CA TYR A 716 -32.97 -32.21 -17.62
C TYR A 716 -33.67 -31.55 -16.43
N MET A 717 -34.50 -30.55 -16.71
CA MET A 717 -35.26 -29.78 -15.73
C MET A 717 -36.54 -29.22 -16.36
N GLU A 718 -37.55 -28.90 -15.56
CA GLU A 718 -38.78 -28.26 -16.03
C GLU A 718 -39.12 -27.05 -15.17
N ARG A 719 -40.00 -26.17 -15.67
CA ARG A 719 -40.57 -25.09 -14.87
C ARG A 719 -41.77 -25.62 -14.08
N ASP A 720 -41.91 -25.14 -12.86
CA ASP A 720 -43.11 -25.36 -12.06
C ASP A 720 -44.35 -24.85 -12.83
N LYS A 721 -45.46 -25.58 -12.73
CA LYS A 721 -46.70 -25.30 -13.48
C LYS A 721 -47.37 -24.01 -13.03
N ASP A 722 -47.21 -23.66 -11.76
CA ASP A 722 -47.86 -22.51 -11.12
C ASP A 722 -46.89 -21.34 -10.94
N ASN A 723 -45.57 -21.59 -10.93
CA ASN A 723 -44.54 -20.56 -10.72
C ASN A 723 -43.37 -20.61 -11.72
N PRO A 724 -43.35 -19.73 -12.74
CA PRO A 724 -42.26 -19.67 -13.72
C PRO A 724 -40.86 -19.39 -13.16
N ASN A 725 -40.76 -18.89 -11.92
CA ASN A 725 -39.50 -18.63 -11.22
C ASN A 725 -38.99 -19.83 -10.41
N GLN A 726 -39.60 -21.01 -10.58
CA GLN A 726 -39.24 -22.23 -9.88
C GLN A 726 -38.99 -23.35 -10.87
N TYR A 727 -37.92 -24.12 -10.63
CA TYR A 727 -37.50 -25.22 -11.48
C TYR A 727 -37.52 -26.54 -10.72
N HIS A 728 -37.87 -27.62 -11.42
CA HIS A 728 -37.78 -29.00 -10.94
C HIS A 728 -36.78 -29.79 -11.77
N TYR A 729 -36.07 -30.72 -11.15
CA TYR A 729 -35.16 -31.63 -11.83
C TYR A 729 -35.91 -32.88 -12.31
N VAL A 730 -35.75 -33.25 -13.59
CA VAL A 730 -36.61 -34.25 -14.27
C VAL A 730 -35.87 -35.54 -14.66
N ALA A 731 -34.53 -35.51 -14.73
CA ALA A 731 -33.71 -36.60 -15.29
C ALA A 731 -33.21 -37.68 -14.32
#